data_AF-A0A914WCI2-F1
#
_entry.id   AF-A0A914WCI2-F1
#
_cell.length_a   1.000
_cell.length_b   1.000
_cell.length_c   1.000
_cell.angle_alpha   90.00
_cell.angle_beta   90.00
_cell.angle_gamma   90.00
#
_symmetry.space_group_name_H-M   'P 1'
#
loop_
_entity.id
_entity.type
_entity.pdbx_description
1 polymer ?
#
loop_
_entity_poly.entity_id
_entity_poly.type
_entity_poly.pdbx_seq_one_letter_code
_entity_poly.pdbx_strand_id
1 'polypeptide(L)'
;MSLKAVLIVSIVFFFNFTNSFKILIYSPAIAHSHINFMGLIADSLLDAGHEVLVYVPVFDPEVQTNGTKRAPVLRVDVMDEPSLFKNHPLKVDPFNEKLDFFGDNSMQMFTDLLAQGCTGQVSNKALIKTLRDHHFDVAIAEFFDHCPFGIFKLLGIPANIVTSAMPMTETIGDLFGVPQPLSYVPSLFGPSTDEMSYQERVINVMISGLWRGMVNGLLDRENDIFRRYYGSDFPALGDLAKKTALAFVNAEEFFELPRPITHRIFYIGGISASKAKNLSNEVTKVVEASEKGVILLSFGSVANSTLLPVEKKLAILRTMANFPKYTFIWKYEQPENDIELFKNHPNVYPMKWIPQVDLLNHPKVKAFITHGGMNSLTEAITSGTPTIAIPLFGDQDHNVAVAVKRGVSAFVSKRNLNTESLTAALQEVLENEKYVLNAKRLAQMIAKKPVKPKELIVKWTEFAAEFQDLSNLDIAGTIAQFFDDVSNGLYTITDSNVFGWYEIPWTKGDVEQLAKIDPILDAHEDISLKKYYKTKELCIAVARNQGASLHERKITIINDDHTAVFCKENGVLLTPKFLMSSALAHEMTHSFFVGHSYSDKNIKVFPYSAMGEYDDKYDLMSTANALMHDTSFGLAGPGLNGPHLDYLGWLPMHRTFYFGRDGHQNYVLRLSSLSVPHEKTADWLMIYIPYDKDNPGNFYTVEYRTPVSNDEGIGRGSVVIHRVKNRDGVYFSYIVTHHEYYELAEGTEWIDFFEQTNEGGFRYIRVRVEKIFTNQNIVDVRITSTFNHTECSSAELKTLLPPHGYLCLPRQNLTATISPQDIEQHRRRSNFFADMKSWGLNSCNDGYVWRGLDQYDYVCVTKPRRIEAARESEWDGLRRDDTTTQCTPNFFERQAFHGDKMCVTPEERARILAENAEAKNRIKYYKFFNGKDSVEE
;
A
#
# COMPACT_ATOMS: atom_id res chain seq x y z
N MET A 1 48.80 4.67 -36.36
CA MET A 1 48.04 5.60 -35.50
C MET A 1 49.02 6.49 -34.75
N SER A 2 48.82 7.81 -34.76
CA SER A 2 49.72 8.73 -34.05
C SER A 2 49.57 8.54 -32.54
N LEU A 3 50.64 8.78 -31.78
CA LEU A 3 50.63 8.72 -30.30
C LEU A 3 49.51 9.59 -29.70
N LYS A 4 49.14 10.68 -30.37
CA LYS A 4 47.98 11.54 -30.02
C LYS A 4 46.64 10.83 -30.17
N ALA A 5 46.45 10.01 -31.20
CA ALA A 5 45.20 9.26 -31.40
C ALA A 5 45.04 8.16 -30.35
N VAL A 6 46.14 7.50 -29.94
CA VAL A 6 46.12 6.53 -28.83
C VAL A 6 45.83 7.22 -27.50
N LEU A 7 46.43 8.40 -27.25
CA LEU A 7 46.17 9.17 -26.03
C LEU A 7 44.72 9.64 -25.94
N ILE A 8 44.12 10.10 -27.04
CA ILE A 8 42.73 10.56 -27.09
C ILE A 8 41.77 9.37 -26.90
N VAL A 9 42.02 8.22 -27.54
CA VAL A 9 41.20 7.02 -27.35
C VAL A 9 41.32 6.48 -25.93
N SER A 10 42.53 6.49 -25.33
CA SER A 10 42.71 6.14 -23.92
C SER A 10 42.00 7.13 -22.98
N ILE A 11 42.06 8.43 -23.24
CA ILE A 11 41.34 9.44 -22.44
C ILE A 11 39.82 9.24 -22.54
N VAL A 12 39.28 8.93 -23.72
CA VAL A 12 37.85 8.64 -23.91
C VAL A 12 37.42 7.33 -23.24
N PHE A 13 38.29 6.31 -23.17
CA PHE A 13 38.03 5.07 -22.41
C PHE A 13 38.17 5.24 -20.89
N PHE A 14 38.79 6.31 -20.40
CA PHE A 14 38.89 6.64 -18.98
C PHE A 14 37.80 7.61 -18.48
N PHE A 15 37.02 8.20 -19.37
CA PHE A 15 35.79 8.90 -18.99
C PHE A 15 34.69 7.86 -18.75
N ASN A 16 34.56 7.40 -17.50
CA ASN A 16 33.28 6.88 -17.05
C ASN A 16 32.26 8.01 -17.25
N PHE A 17 31.29 7.81 -18.14
CA PHE A 17 30.12 8.66 -18.22
C PHE A 17 29.33 8.48 -16.92
N THR A 18 29.65 9.26 -15.90
CA THR A 18 28.83 9.36 -14.69
C THR A 18 27.63 10.22 -15.04
N ASN A 19 26.43 9.63 -15.06
CA ASN A 19 25.20 10.40 -15.17
C ASN A 19 25.09 11.32 -13.95
N SER A 20 25.23 12.63 -14.16
CA SER A 20 25.06 13.63 -13.11
C SER A 20 23.58 13.99 -13.01
N PHE A 21 22.90 13.51 -11.98
CA PHE A 21 21.54 13.94 -11.64
C PHE A 21 21.54 15.28 -10.90
N LYS A 22 20.44 16.01 -11.03
CA LYS A 22 20.17 17.24 -10.31
C LYS A 22 19.21 16.98 -9.15
N ILE A 23 19.71 17.16 -7.94
CA ILE A 23 19.08 16.68 -6.71
C ILE A 23 18.70 17.84 -5.81
N LEU A 24 17.44 17.86 -5.37
CA LEU A 24 16.96 18.78 -4.34
C LEU A 24 17.00 18.10 -2.97
N ILE A 25 17.67 18.70 -1.99
CA ILE A 25 17.61 18.27 -0.59
C ILE A 25 16.72 19.25 0.18
N TYR A 26 15.57 18.80 0.66
CA TYR A 26 14.72 19.55 1.58
C TYR A 26 15.15 19.25 3.02
N SER A 27 15.74 20.25 3.69
CA SER A 27 16.40 20.12 5.00
C SER A 27 15.91 21.21 5.96
N PRO A 28 14.79 21.00 6.67
CA PRO A 28 14.21 21.99 7.57
C PRO A 28 15.14 22.31 8.76
N ALA A 29 15.34 23.60 9.04
CA ALA A 29 16.15 24.05 10.16
C ALA A 29 15.39 23.98 11.49
N ILE A 30 15.11 22.76 11.96
CA ILE A 30 14.45 22.52 13.26
C ILE A 30 15.49 22.29 14.36
N ALA A 31 16.56 21.55 14.06
CA ALA A 31 17.63 21.29 15.01
C ALA A 31 18.97 21.02 14.31
N HIS A 32 20.07 21.27 15.02
CA HIS A 32 21.43 21.07 14.50
C HIS A 32 21.72 19.63 14.05
N SER A 33 21.19 18.62 14.77
CA SER A 33 21.39 17.20 14.43
C SER A 33 20.77 16.82 13.08
N HIS A 34 19.57 17.35 12.81
CA HIS A 34 18.79 17.10 11.60
C HIS A 34 19.46 17.73 10.37
N ILE A 35 19.77 19.03 10.44
CA ILE A 35 20.48 19.72 9.35
C ILE A 35 21.84 19.11 9.06
N ASN A 36 22.61 18.74 10.09
CA ASN A 36 23.92 18.12 9.86
C ASN A 36 23.79 16.75 9.18
N PHE A 37 22.78 15.95 9.54
CA PHE A 37 22.51 14.66 8.91
C PHE A 37 22.14 14.83 7.43
N MET A 38 21.21 15.74 7.11
CA MET A 38 20.84 16.05 5.72
C MET A 38 22.02 16.64 4.92
N GLY A 39 22.86 17.45 5.57
CA GLY A 39 24.08 17.99 4.98
C GLY A 39 25.11 16.92 4.59
N LEU A 40 25.21 15.84 5.37
CA LEU A 40 26.08 14.71 5.05
C LEU A 40 25.55 13.88 3.87
N ILE A 41 24.23 13.77 3.71
CA ILE A 41 23.60 13.17 2.53
C ILE A 41 23.93 14.02 1.30
N ALA A 42 23.71 15.33 1.38
CA ALA A 42 24.04 16.28 0.30
C ALA A 42 25.52 16.20 -0.10
N ASP A 43 26.42 16.21 0.88
CA ASP A 43 27.86 16.10 0.64
C ASP A 43 28.25 14.76 0.02
N SER A 44 27.57 13.66 0.37
CA SER A 44 27.86 12.34 -0.21
C SER A 44 27.42 12.24 -1.67
N LEU A 45 26.32 12.89 -2.04
CA LEU A 45 25.85 12.96 -3.43
C LEU A 45 26.71 13.89 -4.28
N LEU A 46 27.21 14.99 -3.70
CA LEU A 46 28.23 15.82 -4.34
C LEU A 46 29.55 15.07 -4.57
N ASP A 47 29.99 14.27 -3.59
CA ASP A 47 31.20 13.42 -3.73
C ASP A 47 31.08 12.44 -4.91
N ALA A 48 29.86 12.00 -5.24
CA ALA A 48 29.56 11.13 -6.37
C ALA A 48 29.47 11.87 -7.72
N GLY A 49 29.52 13.21 -7.72
CA GLY A 49 29.52 14.02 -8.94
C GLY A 49 28.15 14.52 -9.39
N HIS A 50 27.12 14.46 -8.54
CA HIS A 50 25.80 15.01 -8.83
C HIS A 50 25.71 16.52 -8.56
N GLU A 51 24.75 17.21 -9.19
CA GLU A 51 24.42 18.61 -8.87
C GLU A 51 23.42 18.62 -7.71
N VAL A 52 23.78 19.25 -6.58
CA VAL A 52 22.94 19.24 -5.37
C VAL A 52 22.60 20.67 -4.96
N LEU A 53 21.31 20.96 -4.72
CA LEU A 53 20.85 22.16 -4.03
C LEU A 53 20.21 21.77 -2.69
N VAL A 54 20.66 22.39 -1.60
CA VAL A 54 20.03 22.22 -0.29
C VAL A 54 19.08 23.39 -0.03
N TYR A 55 17.80 23.10 0.00
CA TYR A 55 16.76 24.04 0.41
C TYR A 55 16.49 23.90 1.92
N VAL A 56 16.65 25.01 2.63
CA VAL A 56 16.58 25.08 4.10
C VAL A 56 15.44 26.04 4.50
N PRO A 57 14.22 25.54 4.70
CA PRO A 57 13.17 26.30 5.38
C PRO A 57 13.54 26.45 6.86
N VAL A 58 13.62 27.69 7.35
CA VAL A 58 14.06 28.00 8.71
C VAL A 58 12.88 27.99 9.65
N PHE A 59 12.78 26.95 10.48
CA PHE A 59 11.78 26.84 11.55
C PHE A 59 12.28 27.40 12.88
N ASP A 60 13.55 27.12 13.18
CA ASP A 60 14.28 27.66 14.32
C ASP A 60 15.37 28.64 13.85
N PRO A 61 15.21 29.94 14.10
CA PRO A 61 16.22 30.93 13.74
C PRO A 61 17.53 30.77 14.52
N GLU A 62 17.57 30.03 15.63
CA GLU A 62 18.82 29.77 16.37
C GLU A 62 19.72 28.74 15.67
N VAL A 63 19.17 27.92 14.76
CA VAL A 63 19.94 26.90 14.03
C VAL A 63 20.66 27.54 12.85
N GLN A 64 21.81 28.15 13.11
CA GLN A 64 22.58 28.93 12.12
C GLN A 64 23.41 28.08 11.15
N THR A 65 23.55 26.78 11.39
CA THR A 65 24.29 25.88 10.49
C THR A 65 23.48 25.57 9.23
N ASN A 66 24.19 25.33 8.12
CA ASN A 66 23.62 24.79 6.89
C ASN A 66 23.82 23.27 6.77
N GLY A 67 24.58 22.66 7.69
CA GLY A 67 24.87 21.22 7.72
C GLY A 67 25.92 20.78 6.71
N THR A 68 25.67 21.05 5.43
CA THR A 68 26.63 20.87 4.33
C THR A 68 27.76 21.89 4.43
N LYS A 69 28.96 21.49 3.99
CA LYS A 69 30.12 22.39 3.88
C LYS A 69 30.41 22.82 2.44
N ARG A 70 29.69 22.26 1.46
CA ARG A 70 30.07 22.35 0.04
C ARG A 70 28.90 22.59 -0.91
N ALA A 71 27.71 22.07 -0.60
CA ALA A 71 26.56 22.26 -1.48
C ALA A 71 26.08 23.71 -1.46
N PRO A 72 25.62 24.24 -2.60
CA PRO A 72 24.80 25.44 -2.64
C PRO A 72 23.59 25.31 -1.72
N VAL A 73 23.29 26.39 -0.98
CA VAL A 73 22.20 26.43 0.00
C VAL A 73 21.25 27.57 -0.32
N LEU A 74 19.95 27.27 -0.43
CA LEU A 74 18.88 28.24 -0.44
C LEU A 74 18.18 28.23 0.92
N ARG A 75 18.49 29.22 1.77
CA ARG A 75 17.92 29.33 3.11
C ARG A 75 16.83 30.39 3.14
N VAL A 76 15.63 30.03 3.62
CA VAL A 76 14.45 30.90 3.61
C VAL A 76 13.77 30.85 4.96
N ASP A 77 13.47 32.02 5.52
CA ASP A 77 12.64 32.10 6.72
C ASP A 77 11.18 31.84 6.36
N VAL A 78 10.56 30.93 7.11
CA VAL A 78 9.19 30.44 6.85
C VAL A 78 8.26 30.64 8.05
N MET A 79 8.76 31.28 9.11
CA MET A 79 8.03 31.51 10.34
C MET A 79 7.59 32.97 10.46
N ASP A 80 6.47 33.23 11.15
CA ASP A 80 6.15 34.60 11.56
C ASP A 80 6.97 34.97 12.80
N GLU A 81 7.18 36.27 13.01
CA GLU A 81 7.82 36.81 14.20
C GLU A 81 6.78 37.21 15.27
N PRO A 82 6.89 36.74 16.52
CA PRO A 82 7.92 35.83 17.06
C PRO A 82 7.66 34.35 16.76
N SER A 83 8.72 33.59 16.44
CA SER A 83 8.63 32.15 16.14
C SER A 83 8.01 31.33 17.28
N LEU A 84 7.04 30.48 16.95
CA LEU A 84 6.41 29.53 17.88
C LEU A 84 7.44 28.57 18.53
N PHE A 85 8.53 28.27 17.83
CA PHE A 85 9.55 27.33 18.32
C PHE A 85 10.29 27.84 19.56
N LYS A 86 10.52 29.16 19.62
CA LYS A 86 11.27 29.79 20.72
C LYS A 86 10.57 29.60 22.07
N ASN A 87 9.24 29.52 22.05
CA ASN A 87 8.42 29.33 23.24
C ASN A 87 8.05 27.87 23.48
N HIS A 88 8.54 26.94 22.64
CA HIS A 88 8.21 25.53 22.77
C HIS A 88 8.78 24.95 24.08
N PRO A 89 8.02 24.17 24.87
CA PRO A 89 8.47 23.65 26.16
C PRO A 89 9.81 22.89 26.12
N LEU A 90 10.01 22.07 25.08
CA LEU A 90 11.29 21.35 24.83
C LEU A 90 12.51 22.26 24.67
N LYS A 91 12.31 23.52 24.26
CA LYS A 91 13.37 24.51 24.06
C LYS A 91 13.60 25.33 25.33
N VAL A 92 12.52 25.71 26.03
CA VAL A 92 12.55 26.58 27.22
C VAL A 92 13.19 25.87 28.42
N ASP A 93 12.76 24.65 28.72
CA ASP A 93 13.30 23.86 29.83
C ASP A 93 13.33 22.36 29.48
N PRO A 94 14.35 21.90 28.72
CA PRO A 94 14.48 20.50 28.34
C PRO A 94 14.70 19.55 29.54
N PHE A 95 15.07 20.08 30.71
CA PHE A 95 15.34 19.30 31.92
C PHE A 95 14.14 19.22 32.87
N ASN A 96 13.01 19.85 32.52
CA ASN A 96 11.79 19.78 33.30
C ASN A 96 11.32 18.32 33.44
N GLU A 97 11.19 17.85 34.67
CA GLU A 97 10.83 16.49 35.02
C GLU A 97 9.38 16.12 34.68
N LYS A 98 8.52 17.15 34.55
CA LYS A 98 7.11 17.00 34.16
C LYS A 98 6.90 17.01 32.65
N LEU A 99 7.87 17.50 31.89
CA LEU A 99 7.79 17.63 30.44
C LEU A 99 7.64 16.26 29.78
N ASP A 100 6.50 16.10 29.11
CA ASP A 100 6.11 14.95 28.30
C ASP A 100 5.70 15.45 26.90
N PHE A 101 6.19 14.80 25.83
CA PHE A 101 5.91 15.22 24.45
C PHE A 101 4.41 15.16 24.13
N PHE A 102 3.72 14.13 24.63
CA PHE A 102 2.28 13.97 24.44
C PHE A 102 1.45 14.77 25.48
N GLY A 103 2.11 15.44 26.42
CA GLY A 103 1.51 16.32 27.43
C GLY A 103 1.80 17.81 27.20
N ASP A 104 1.31 18.65 28.12
CA ASP A 104 1.67 20.08 28.25
C ASP A 104 1.55 20.93 26.97
N ASN A 105 0.59 20.61 26.08
CA ASN A 105 0.40 21.23 24.75
C ASN A 105 1.63 21.15 23.80
N SER A 106 2.69 20.44 24.16
CA SER A 106 3.93 20.34 23.36
C SER A 106 3.64 19.80 21.97
N MET A 107 2.87 18.70 21.90
CA MET A 107 2.43 18.10 20.66
C MET A 107 1.66 19.08 19.75
N GLN A 108 0.70 19.82 20.32
CA GLN A 108 -0.10 20.80 19.56
C GLN A 108 0.78 21.92 19.02
N MET A 109 1.63 22.50 19.87
CA MET A 109 2.56 23.57 19.47
C MET A 109 3.53 23.11 18.37
N PHE A 110 3.97 21.84 18.42
CA PHE A 110 4.80 21.26 17.37
C PHE A 110 4.05 21.13 16.04
N THR A 111 2.79 20.67 16.04
CA THR A 111 1.99 20.66 14.80
C THR A 111 1.65 22.06 14.28
N ASP A 112 1.46 23.04 15.17
CA ASP A 112 1.23 24.44 14.78
C ASP A 112 2.46 25.03 14.11
N LEU A 113 3.65 24.73 14.64
CA LEU A 113 4.93 25.10 14.05
C LEU A 113 5.06 24.56 12.61
N LEU A 114 4.80 23.26 12.41
CA LEU A 114 4.92 22.62 11.10
C LEU A 114 3.90 23.21 10.10
N ALA A 115 2.64 23.37 10.50
CA ALA A 115 1.60 23.96 9.66
C ALA A 115 1.89 25.43 9.29
N GLN A 116 2.44 26.21 10.23
CA GLN A 116 2.87 27.59 9.97
C GLN A 116 4.02 27.64 8.96
N GLY A 117 5.06 26.83 9.19
CA GLY A 117 6.19 26.75 8.25
C GLY A 117 5.75 26.27 6.88
N CYS A 118 4.79 25.33 6.78
CA CYS A 118 4.22 24.94 5.50
C CYS A 118 3.52 26.12 4.81
N THR A 119 2.74 26.91 5.56
CA THR A 119 2.09 28.13 5.03
C THR A 119 3.10 29.16 4.51
N GLY A 120 4.18 29.42 5.26
CA GLY A 120 5.23 30.36 4.86
C GLY A 120 5.92 29.96 3.55
N GLN A 121 6.08 28.65 3.32
CA GLN A 121 6.66 28.12 2.07
C GLN A 121 5.68 28.20 0.89
N VAL A 122 4.47 27.68 1.10
CA VAL A 122 3.43 27.50 0.06
C VAL A 122 2.92 28.84 -0.46
N SER A 123 2.85 29.85 0.41
CA SER A 123 2.44 31.22 0.07
C SER A 123 3.50 31.98 -0.74
N ASN A 124 4.78 31.63 -0.61
CA ASN A 124 5.89 32.28 -1.31
C ASN A 124 6.02 31.78 -2.76
N LYS A 125 5.22 32.36 -3.67
CA LYS A 125 5.23 31.99 -5.10
C LYS A 125 6.58 32.21 -5.79
N ALA A 126 7.38 33.18 -5.32
CA ALA A 126 8.71 33.44 -5.87
C ALA A 126 9.70 32.32 -5.54
N LEU A 127 9.64 31.79 -4.32
CA LEU A 127 10.41 30.61 -3.90
C LEU A 127 10.03 29.39 -4.75
N ILE A 128 8.73 29.08 -4.87
CA ILE A 128 8.26 27.92 -5.64
C ILE A 128 8.67 28.04 -7.10
N LYS A 129 8.58 29.24 -7.69
CA LYS A 129 9.07 29.49 -9.04
C LYS A 129 10.59 29.28 -9.15
N THR A 130 11.37 29.85 -8.23
CA THR A 130 12.83 29.72 -8.21
C THR A 130 13.25 28.26 -8.16
N LEU A 131 12.65 27.46 -7.27
CA LEU A 131 12.92 26.03 -7.17
C LEU A 131 12.47 25.28 -8.42
N ARG A 132 11.33 25.63 -9.03
CA ARG A 132 10.81 24.96 -10.23
C ARG A 132 11.74 25.15 -11.43
N ASP A 133 12.28 26.36 -11.59
CA ASP A 133 13.17 26.73 -12.69
C ASP A 133 14.52 25.99 -12.65
N HIS A 134 14.83 25.26 -11.56
CA HIS A 134 16.02 24.41 -11.48
C HIS A 134 15.87 23.06 -12.20
N HIS A 135 14.64 22.55 -12.38
CA HIS A 135 14.35 21.25 -13.02
C HIS A 135 15.11 20.06 -12.38
N PHE A 136 14.72 19.68 -11.16
CA PHE A 136 15.34 18.56 -10.44
C PHE A 136 14.85 17.19 -10.93
N ASP A 137 15.75 16.21 -10.96
CA ASP A 137 15.47 14.81 -11.30
C ASP A 137 14.92 14.04 -10.10
N VAL A 138 15.43 14.32 -8.90
CA VAL A 138 15.02 13.66 -7.66
C VAL A 138 15.04 14.63 -6.49
N ALA A 139 14.09 14.49 -5.57
CA ALA A 139 14.09 15.19 -4.30
C ALA A 139 14.29 14.25 -3.12
N ILE A 140 15.04 14.69 -2.12
CA ILE A 140 15.22 13.98 -0.85
C ILE A 140 14.70 14.90 0.26
N ALA A 141 13.68 14.47 0.99
CA ALA A 141 13.09 15.24 2.07
C ALA A 141 13.37 14.63 3.42
N GLU A 142 13.78 15.43 4.38
CA GLU A 142 13.58 15.07 5.78
C GLU A 142 12.10 15.04 6.12
N PHE A 143 11.65 13.96 6.75
CA PHE A 143 10.24 13.66 6.95
C PHE A 143 9.80 13.97 8.38
N PHE A 144 9.27 15.19 8.54
CA PHE A 144 8.53 15.63 9.72
C PHE A 144 7.04 15.79 9.45
N ASP A 145 6.69 16.14 8.21
CA ASP A 145 5.35 16.51 7.77
C ASP A 145 5.12 16.13 6.29
N HIS A 146 3.93 16.41 5.74
CA HIS A 146 3.60 16.10 4.34
C HIS A 146 3.75 17.30 3.39
N CYS A 147 4.04 18.50 3.91
CA CYS A 147 4.31 19.69 3.11
C CYS A 147 5.29 19.48 1.93
N PRO A 148 6.46 18.82 2.09
CA PRO A 148 7.43 18.68 1.01
C PRO A 148 6.88 17.94 -0.21
N PHE A 149 5.98 16.97 -0.05
CA PHE A 149 5.39 16.24 -1.20
C PHE A 149 4.51 17.13 -2.06
N GLY A 150 3.75 18.04 -1.43
CA GLY A 150 3.00 19.06 -2.14
C GLY A 150 3.91 20.03 -2.89
N ILE A 151 5.02 20.43 -2.27
CA ILE A 151 6.05 21.25 -2.93
C ILE A 151 6.63 20.48 -4.14
N PHE A 152 7.05 19.23 -3.98
CA PHE A 152 7.61 18.43 -5.08
C PHE A 152 6.65 18.27 -6.25
N LYS A 153 5.35 18.10 -5.98
CA LYS A 153 4.31 18.11 -7.00
C LYS A 153 4.25 19.43 -7.76
N LEU A 154 4.36 20.57 -7.07
CA LEU A 154 4.41 21.90 -7.70
C LEU A 154 5.69 22.11 -8.51
N LEU A 155 6.80 21.50 -8.11
CA LEU A 155 8.08 21.59 -8.83
C LEU A 155 8.13 20.65 -10.04
N GLY A 156 7.22 19.66 -10.13
CA GLY A 156 7.18 18.69 -11.21
C GLY A 156 8.28 17.62 -11.10
N ILE A 157 8.72 17.32 -9.88
CA ILE A 157 9.83 16.38 -9.63
C ILE A 157 9.31 14.94 -9.78
N PRO A 158 9.95 14.09 -10.62
CA PRO A 158 9.41 12.78 -10.97
C PRO A 158 9.64 11.71 -9.89
N ALA A 159 10.75 11.77 -9.15
CA ALA A 159 11.10 10.82 -8.10
C ALA A 159 11.36 11.54 -6.77
N ASN A 160 10.95 10.95 -5.66
CA ASN A 160 11.28 11.48 -4.34
C ASN A 160 11.64 10.39 -3.33
N ILE A 161 12.48 10.74 -2.37
CA ILE A 161 12.99 9.89 -1.31
C ILE A 161 12.72 10.55 0.04
N VAL A 162 12.20 9.78 0.96
CA VAL A 162 11.96 10.19 2.34
C VAL A 162 13.17 9.88 3.20
N THR A 163 13.53 10.78 4.11
CA THR A 163 14.66 10.60 5.01
C THR A 163 14.26 10.92 6.44
N SER A 164 14.70 10.11 7.41
CA SER A 164 14.54 10.38 8.84
C SER A 164 15.91 10.48 9.50
N ALA A 165 16.18 11.60 10.17
CA ALA A 165 17.35 11.74 11.05
C ALA A 165 17.20 11.01 12.40
N MET A 166 16.04 10.41 12.64
CA MET A 166 15.72 9.54 13.78
C MET A 166 15.57 8.08 13.31
N PRO A 167 15.47 7.09 14.23
CA PRO A 167 14.97 5.77 13.85
C PRO A 167 13.60 5.82 13.17
N MET A 168 13.23 4.69 12.56
CA MET A 168 12.02 4.57 11.76
C MET A 168 10.76 4.77 12.62
N THR A 169 9.92 5.73 12.23
CA THR A 169 8.59 5.96 12.83
C THR A 169 7.55 5.00 12.24
N GLU A 170 6.41 4.87 12.93
CA GLU A 170 5.24 4.17 12.39
C GLU A 170 4.73 4.82 11.11
N THR A 171 4.82 6.14 10.99
CA THR A 171 4.39 6.88 9.79
C THR A 171 5.20 6.48 8.55
N ILE A 172 6.52 6.32 8.68
CA ILE A 172 7.35 5.79 7.57
C ILE A 172 6.96 4.34 7.28
N GLY A 173 6.66 3.54 8.30
CA GLY A 173 6.14 2.18 8.11
C GLY A 173 4.85 2.16 7.28
N ASP A 174 3.87 2.98 7.66
CA ASP A 174 2.58 3.09 6.97
C ASP A 174 2.74 3.56 5.52
N LEU A 175 3.66 4.51 5.28
CA LEU A 175 3.95 5.05 3.97
C LEU A 175 4.34 3.97 2.95
N PHE A 176 5.10 2.96 3.41
CA PHE A 176 5.59 1.85 2.59
C PHE A 176 4.81 0.55 2.83
N GLY A 177 3.63 0.61 3.46
CA GLY A 177 2.77 -0.54 3.73
C GLY A 177 3.35 -1.55 4.72
N VAL A 178 4.44 -1.22 5.42
CA VAL A 178 5.13 -2.12 6.34
C VAL A 178 4.25 -2.36 7.57
N PRO A 179 3.88 -3.62 7.89
CA PRO A 179 3.09 -3.90 9.07
C PRO A 179 3.82 -3.43 10.34
N GLN A 180 3.07 -2.84 11.28
CA GLN A 180 3.58 -2.36 12.57
C GLN A 180 2.96 -3.15 13.73
N PRO A 181 3.39 -4.40 14.01
CA PRO A 181 2.82 -5.17 15.11
C PRO A 181 3.20 -4.59 16.47
N LEU A 182 2.31 -3.77 17.03
CA LEU A 182 2.55 -3.02 18.28
C LEU A 182 2.72 -3.93 19.53
N SER A 183 2.61 -5.25 19.38
CA SER A 183 2.90 -6.23 20.42
C SER A 183 4.39 -6.47 20.64
N TYR A 184 5.24 -6.16 19.65
CA TYR A 184 6.71 -6.28 19.71
C TYR A 184 7.46 -5.19 18.94
N VAL A 185 6.80 -4.34 18.15
CA VAL A 185 7.42 -3.15 17.55
C VAL A 185 7.10 -1.95 18.46
N PRO A 186 8.09 -1.40 19.18
CA PRO A 186 7.86 -0.23 20.02
C PRO A 186 7.68 1.04 19.17
N SER A 187 6.90 1.97 19.68
CA SER A 187 6.75 3.32 19.15
C SER A 187 8.02 4.12 19.41
N LEU A 188 8.44 4.95 18.45
CA LEU A 188 9.67 5.74 18.54
C LEU A 188 9.69 6.69 19.75
N PHE A 189 8.53 7.16 20.18
CA PHE A 189 8.39 8.11 21.28
C PHE A 189 8.05 7.43 22.61
N GLY A 190 8.29 6.13 22.72
CA GLY A 190 8.09 5.33 23.93
C GLY A 190 9.38 4.70 24.47
N PRO A 191 9.42 4.31 25.75
CA PRO A 191 10.60 3.70 26.39
C PRO A 191 10.64 2.18 26.26
N SER A 192 9.82 1.56 25.41
CA SER A 192 9.66 0.11 25.32
C SER A 192 10.67 -0.55 24.37
N THR A 193 10.89 -1.85 24.53
CA THR A 193 11.69 -2.67 23.59
C THR A 193 10.79 -3.64 22.83
N ASP A 194 11.38 -4.54 22.03
CA ASP A 194 10.72 -5.67 21.39
C ASP A 194 10.30 -6.79 22.36
N GLU A 195 10.75 -6.70 23.62
CA GLU A 195 10.23 -7.47 24.74
C GLU A 195 9.40 -6.55 25.64
N MET A 196 8.08 -6.81 25.68
CA MET A 196 7.12 -6.02 26.46
C MET A 196 6.21 -6.92 27.29
N SER A 197 5.98 -6.51 28.53
CA SER A 197 4.86 -6.96 29.36
C SER A 197 3.52 -6.50 28.77
N TYR A 198 2.42 -7.04 29.30
CA TYR A 198 1.08 -6.62 28.89
C TYR A 198 0.85 -5.11 29.08
N GLN A 199 1.30 -4.54 30.20
CA GLN A 199 1.15 -3.12 30.49
C GLN A 199 1.96 -2.25 29.52
N GLU A 200 3.20 -2.64 29.23
CA GLU A 200 4.04 -1.94 28.24
C GLU A 200 3.43 -2.00 26.84
N ARG A 201 2.82 -3.13 26.43
CA ARG A 201 2.08 -3.21 25.15
C ARG A 201 0.91 -2.24 25.09
N VAL A 202 0.15 -2.12 26.18
CA VAL A 202 -0.98 -1.16 26.25
C VAL A 202 -0.47 0.27 26.13
N ILE A 203 0.62 0.62 26.83
CA ILE A 203 1.27 1.93 26.72
C ILE A 203 1.78 2.18 25.30
N ASN A 204 2.43 1.19 24.70
CA ASN A 204 2.95 1.26 23.34
C ASN A 204 1.83 1.54 22.31
N VAL A 205 0.69 0.85 22.45
CA VAL A 205 -0.50 1.08 21.61
C VAL A 205 -1.04 2.49 21.79
N MET A 206 -1.12 2.99 23.03
CA MET A 206 -1.58 4.35 23.30
C MET A 206 -0.65 5.40 22.68
N ILE A 207 0.66 5.28 22.88
CA ILE A 207 1.67 6.20 22.30
C ILE A 207 1.60 6.19 20.77
N SER A 208 1.54 5.01 20.15
CA SER A 208 1.42 4.88 18.70
C SER A 208 0.13 5.50 18.17
N GLY A 209 -1.00 5.32 18.88
CA GLY A 209 -2.27 5.93 18.54
C GLY A 209 -2.25 7.46 18.62
N LEU A 210 -1.65 8.03 19.67
CA LEU A 210 -1.47 9.48 19.83
C LEU A 210 -0.59 10.06 18.71
N TRP A 211 0.52 9.38 18.38
CA TRP A 211 1.40 9.79 17.27
C TRP A 211 0.66 9.79 15.92
N ARG A 212 -0.08 8.72 15.61
CA ARG A 212 -0.89 8.62 14.38
C ARG A 212 -1.96 9.70 14.31
N GLY A 213 -2.66 9.95 15.42
CA GLY A 213 -3.65 11.04 15.51
C GLY A 213 -3.03 12.41 15.23
N MET A 214 -1.86 12.69 15.80
CA MET A 214 -1.11 13.92 15.57
C MET A 214 -0.75 14.10 14.09
N VAL A 215 -0.16 13.08 13.46
CA VAL A 215 0.28 13.13 12.07
C VAL A 215 -0.90 13.30 11.11
N ASN A 216 -2.01 12.59 11.35
CA ASN A 216 -3.22 12.72 10.52
C ASN A 216 -3.84 14.11 10.66
N GLY A 217 -3.94 14.64 11.88
CA GLY A 217 -4.45 16.00 12.10
C GLY A 217 -3.58 17.07 11.45
N LEU A 218 -2.25 16.90 11.42
CA LEU A 218 -1.35 17.78 10.67
C LEU A 218 -1.56 17.66 9.16
N LEU A 219 -1.65 16.43 8.64
CA LEU A 219 -1.90 16.18 7.22
C LEU A 219 -3.19 16.86 6.73
N ASP A 220 -4.28 16.82 7.50
CA ASP A 220 -5.53 17.50 7.16
C ASP A 220 -5.34 19.02 7.04
N ARG A 221 -4.61 19.62 7.99
CA ARG A 221 -4.28 21.05 7.95
C ARG A 221 -3.41 21.42 6.75
N GLU A 222 -2.43 20.59 6.42
CA GLU A 222 -1.56 20.83 5.27
C GLU A 222 -2.33 20.68 3.94
N ASN A 223 -3.22 19.70 3.83
CA ASN A 223 -4.13 19.58 2.69
C ASN A 223 -4.95 20.85 2.50
N ASP A 224 -5.52 21.40 3.58
CA ASP A 224 -6.28 22.66 3.55
C ASP A 224 -5.41 23.85 3.13
N ILE A 225 -4.16 23.92 3.60
CA ILE A 225 -3.19 24.94 3.20
C ILE A 225 -2.96 24.88 1.69
N PHE A 226 -2.64 23.71 1.13
CA PHE A 226 -2.39 23.57 -0.30
C PHE A 226 -3.63 23.89 -1.14
N ARG A 227 -4.79 23.38 -0.74
CA ARG A 227 -6.05 23.66 -1.45
C ARG A 227 -6.41 25.14 -1.44
N ARG A 228 -6.12 25.84 -0.35
CA ARG A 228 -6.30 27.30 -0.24
C ARG A 228 -5.41 28.09 -1.21
N TYR A 229 -4.14 27.71 -1.37
CA TYR A 229 -3.17 28.48 -2.15
C TYR A 229 -3.04 28.04 -3.62
N TYR A 230 -3.46 26.83 -3.97
CA TYR A 230 -3.26 26.24 -5.30
C TYR A 230 -4.52 25.66 -5.95
N GLY A 231 -5.68 25.70 -5.27
CA GLY A 231 -6.97 25.27 -5.80
C GLY A 231 -7.53 24.06 -5.06
N SER A 232 -8.86 23.97 -4.95
CA SER A 232 -9.56 22.89 -4.24
C SER A 232 -9.32 21.50 -4.84
N ASP A 233 -8.90 21.45 -6.10
CA ASP A 233 -8.54 20.25 -6.86
C ASP A 233 -7.08 19.79 -6.63
N PHE A 234 -6.32 20.49 -5.78
CA PHE A 234 -4.96 20.06 -5.45
C PHE A 234 -4.99 18.66 -4.79
N PRO A 235 -4.15 17.71 -5.25
CA PRO A 235 -4.13 16.34 -4.73
C PRO A 235 -3.89 16.29 -3.22
N ALA A 236 -4.47 15.30 -2.55
CA ALA A 236 -4.18 15.07 -1.14
C ALA A 236 -2.70 14.71 -0.96
N LEU A 237 -2.04 15.34 0.01
CA LEU A 237 -0.61 15.18 0.24
C LEU A 237 -0.25 13.76 0.68
N GLY A 238 -1.15 13.07 1.38
CA GLY A 238 -0.96 11.66 1.77
C GLY A 238 -0.82 10.74 0.55
N ASP A 239 -1.58 10.99 -0.52
CA ASP A 239 -1.47 10.18 -1.75
C ASP A 239 -0.24 10.53 -2.57
N LEU A 240 0.26 11.77 -2.48
CA LEU A 240 1.56 12.14 -3.01
C LEU A 240 2.69 11.44 -2.25
N ALA A 241 2.58 11.37 -0.92
CA ALA A 241 3.56 10.74 -0.07
C ALA A 241 3.65 9.22 -0.33
N LYS A 242 2.52 8.52 -0.53
CA LYS A 242 2.52 7.07 -0.88
C LYS A 242 3.29 6.74 -2.16
N LYS A 243 3.50 7.71 -3.05
CA LYS A 243 4.28 7.58 -4.29
C LYS A 243 5.79 7.79 -4.08
N THR A 244 6.23 8.00 -2.84
CA THR A 244 7.67 8.09 -2.50
C THR A 244 8.39 6.84 -2.95
N ALA A 245 9.53 6.98 -3.64
CA ALA A 245 10.28 5.86 -4.20
C ALA A 245 10.95 4.99 -3.12
N LEU A 246 11.67 5.61 -2.16
CA LEU A 246 12.49 4.93 -1.15
C LEU A 246 12.55 5.73 0.16
N ALA A 247 13.05 5.09 1.22
CA ALA A 247 13.34 5.72 2.51
C ALA A 247 14.79 5.53 2.98
N PHE A 248 15.39 6.58 3.51
CA PHE A 248 16.64 6.55 4.26
C PHE A 248 16.39 6.81 5.75
N VAL A 249 16.81 5.90 6.62
CA VAL A 249 16.56 6.01 8.07
C VAL A 249 17.90 6.07 8.82
N ASN A 250 18.04 7.03 9.73
CA ASN A 250 19.19 7.14 10.63
C ASN A 250 19.13 6.11 11.77
N ALA A 251 19.22 4.84 11.41
CA ALA A 251 19.34 3.71 12.33
C ALA A 251 20.52 2.83 11.87
N GLU A 252 21.16 2.16 12.82
CA GLU A 252 22.20 1.16 12.53
C GLU A 252 21.62 -0.23 12.78
N GLU A 253 21.52 -1.08 11.76
CA GLU A 253 20.79 -2.37 11.84
C GLU A 253 21.31 -3.31 12.93
N PHE A 254 22.59 -3.23 13.27
CA PHE A 254 23.17 -4.07 14.34
C PHE A 254 22.87 -3.54 15.74
N PHE A 255 22.49 -2.27 15.84
CA PHE A 255 22.12 -1.62 17.08
C PHE A 255 20.60 -1.62 17.29
N GLU A 256 19.84 -1.20 16.27
CA GLU A 256 18.38 -1.07 16.30
C GLU A 256 17.66 -2.42 16.52
N LEU A 257 16.44 -2.39 17.04
CA LEU A 257 15.63 -3.58 17.28
C LEU A 257 15.15 -4.21 15.97
N PRO A 258 15.07 -5.56 15.90
CA PRO A 258 14.48 -6.23 14.75
C PRO A 258 13.01 -5.82 14.54
N ARG A 259 12.63 -5.48 13.32
CA ARG A 259 11.26 -5.15 12.92
C ARG A 259 11.00 -5.48 11.46
N PRO A 260 9.73 -5.61 11.02
CA PRO A 260 9.41 -5.68 9.60
C PRO A 260 9.90 -4.42 8.85
N ILE A 261 10.48 -4.60 7.67
CA ILE A 261 10.84 -3.56 6.69
C ILE A 261 10.65 -4.10 5.27
N THR A 262 10.52 -3.24 4.28
CA THR A 262 10.50 -3.60 2.85
C THR A 262 11.86 -3.34 2.19
N HIS A 263 12.01 -3.80 0.95
CA HIS A 263 13.15 -3.47 0.08
C HIS A 263 13.23 -1.99 -0.33
N ARG A 264 12.33 -1.14 0.18
CA ARG A 264 12.29 0.30 -0.07
C ARG A 264 12.93 1.12 1.06
N ILE A 265 13.27 0.50 2.20
CA ILE A 265 13.80 1.17 3.39
C ILE A 265 15.26 0.79 3.61
N PHE A 266 16.14 1.79 3.68
CA PHE A 266 17.57 1.60 3.89
C PHE A 266 18.07 2.31 5.15
N TYR A 267 18.80 1.56 5.97
CA TYR A 267 19.43 2.07 7.18
C TYR A 267 20.78 2.70 6.86
N ILE A 268 20.88 4.00 7.11
CA ILE A 268 22.04 4.85 6.83
C ILE A 268 22.63 5.44 8.11
N GLY A 269 22.34 4.83 9.27
CA GLY A 269 22.98 5.15 10.54
C GLY A 269 24.50 5.07 10.42
N GLY A 270 25.19 5.94 11.15
CA GLY A 270 26.65 6.04 11.11
C GLY A 270 27.19 6.86 9.94
N ILE A 271 26.36 7.51 9.12
CA ILE A 271 26.83 8.49 8.13
C ILE A 271 27.63 9.63 8.77
N SER A 272 27.32 9.97 10.03
CA SER A 272 28.02 10.95 10.86
C SER A 272 29.32 10.44 11.49
N ALA A 273 29.58 9.12 11.44
CA ALA A 273 30.80 8.53 11.94
C ALA A 273 31.99 8.90 11.05
N SER A 274 32.54 10.09 11.29
CA SER A 274 33.74 10.57 10.63
C SER A 274 34.99 9.92 11.24
N LYS A 275 36.06 9.81 10.43
CA LYS A 275 37.36 9.35 10.92
C LYS A 275 37.87 10.35 11.96
N ALA A 276 38.20 9.86 13.15
CA ALA A 276 38.77 10.66 14.22
C ALA A 276 40.02 11.42 13.76
N LYS A 277 40.10 12.69 14.14
CA LYS A 277 41.22 13.59 13.93
C LYS A 277 42.07 13.68 15.19
N ASN A 278 43.27 14.25 15.07
CA ASN A 278 44.11 14.52 16.22
C ASN A 278 43.47 15.61 17.10
N LEU A 279 43.44 15.37 18.41
CA LEU A 279 43.02 16.34 19.40
C LEU A 279 43.95 17.56 19.41
N SER A 280 43.43 18.72 19.81
CA SER A 280 44.26 19.91 20.02
C SER A 280 45.19 19.71 21.21
N ASN A 281 46.34 20.39 21.22
CA ASN A 281 47.33 20.28 22.31
C ASN A 281 46.73 20.56 23.70
N GLU A 282 45.74 21.45 23.79
CA GLU A 282 45.04 21.76 25.04
C GLU A 282 44.21 20.57 25.54
N VAL A 283 43.42 19.96 24.66
CA VAL A 283 42.58 18.80 25.01
C VAL A 283 43.46 17.58 25.29
N THR A 284 44.52 17.37 24.52
CA THR A 284 45.49 16.28 24.75
C THR A 284 46.10 16.36 26.15
N LYS A 285 46.48 17.56 26.63
CA LYS A 285 47.02 17.72 27.99
C LYS A 285 46.01 17.29 29.07
N VAL A 286 44.74 17.66 28.91
CA VAL A 286 43.66 17.29 29.85
C VAL A 286 43.44 15.78 29.84
N VAL A 287 43.36 15.17 28.65
CA VAL A 287 43.15 13.73 28.49
C VAL A 287 44.33 12.93 29.04
N GLU A 288 45.55 13.35 28.75
CA GLU A 288 46.76 12.63 29.16
C GLU A 288 47.05 12.75 30.66
N ALA A 289 46.64 13.84 31.30
CA ALA A 289 46.78 14.02 32.75
C ALA A 289 45.90 13.06 33.58
N SER A 290 44.92 12.39 32.95
CA SER A 290 44.02 11.49 33.65
C SER A 290 44.68 10.18 34.10
N GLU A 291 44.53 9.81 35.38
CA GLU A 291 45.11 8.60 35.98
C GLU A 291 44.38 7.32 35.50
N LYS A 292 43.05 7.26 35.70
CA LYS A 292 42.25 6.08 35.31
C LYS A 292 41.59 6.21 33.94
N GLY A 293 41.44 7.43 33.44
CA GLY A 293 40.82 7.72 32.14
C GLY A 293 39.76 8.80 32.21
N VAL A 294 39.24 9.13 31.03
CA VAL A 294 38.35 10.26 30.81
C VAL A 294 36.91 9.79 30.69
N ILE A 295 36.00 10.55 31.28
CA ILE A 295 34.55 10.39 31.14
C ILE A 295 34.02 11.66 30.48
N LEU A 296 33.28 11.49 29.39
CA LEU A 296 32.67 12.62 28.68
C LEU A 296 31.26 12.85 29.22
N LEU A 297 30.81 14.11 29.25
CA LEU A 297 29.43 14.48 29.55
C LEU A 297 28.93 15.51 28.53
N SER A 298 27.84 15.19 27.83
CA SER A 298 27.20 16.07 26.85
C SER A 298 25.72 15.76 26.69
N PHE A 299 24.86 16.76 26.82
CA PHE A 299 23.42 16.65 26.55
C PHE A 299 23.03 17.05 25.10
N GLY A 300 24.01 17.05 24.19
CA GLY A 300 23.78 17.38 22.78
C GLY A 300 23.80 18.87 22.49
N SER A 301 23.21 19.27 21.36
CA SER A 301 23.20 20.67 20.88
C SER A 301 21.98 21.48 21.31
N VAL A 302 20.88 20.81 21.68
CA VAL A 302 19.61 21.47 22.01
C VAL A 302 19.48 21.68 23.52
N ALA A 303 19.81 20.66 24.33
CA ALA A 303 19.73 20.75 25.78
C ALA A 303 21.00 21.40 26.36
N ASN A 304 20.95 22.71 26.58
CA ASN A 304 22.04 23.50 27.13
C ASN A 304 22.28 23.15 28.60
N SER A 305 23.50 22.72 28.96
CA SER A 305 23.85 22.31 30.32
C SER A 305 23.68 23.44 31.35
N THR A 306 23.68 24.71 30.93
CA THR A 306 23.43 25.84 31.83
C THR A 306 21.99 25.87 32.37
N LEU A 307 21.04 25.25 31.67
CA LEU A 307 19.62 25.18 32.07
C LEU A 307 19.33 24.09 33.11
N LEU A 308 20.30 23.22 33.41
CA LEU A 308 20.13 22.23 34.48
C LEU A 308 19.78 22.95 35.81
N PRO A 309 18.79 22.44 36.57
CA PRO A 309 18.55 22.92 37.92
C PRO A 309 19.83 22.81 38.76
N VAL A 310 20.06 23.79 39.64
CA VAL A 310 21.28 23.89 40.45
C VAL A 310 21.52 22.60 41.25
N GLU A 311 20.45 22.01 41.75
CA GLU A 311 20.41 20.77 42.51
C GLU A 311 20.97 19.59 41.69
N LYS A 312 20.61 19.52 40.40
CA LYS A 312 21.10 18.50 39.46
C LYS A 312 22.56 18.74 39.09
N LYS A 313 22.96 20.00 38.87
CA LYS A 313 24.38 20.36 38.64
C LYS A 313 25.25 19.94 39.82
N LEU A 314 24.82 20.24 41.05
CA LEU A 314 25.53 19.86 42.27
C LEU A 314 25.56 18.34 42.46
N ALA A 315 24.48 17.63 42.14
CA ALA A 315 24.46 16.17 42.18
C ALA A 315 25.49 15.56 41.20
N ILE A 316 25.53 16.04 39.96
CA ILE A 316 26.53 15.62 38.96
C ILE A 316 27.95 15.85 39.47
N LEU A 317 28.24 17.04 40.01
CA LEU A 317 29.56 17.40 40.51
C LEU A 317 29.98 16.59 41.74
N ARG A 318 29.04 16.30 42.66
CA ARG A 318 29.28 15.40 43.80
C ARG A 318 29.59 13.98 43.32
N THR A 319 28.86 13.47 42.33
CA THR A 319 29.20 12.19 41.71
C THR A 319 30.60 12.23 41.12
N MET A 320 30.96 13.25 40.34
CA MET A 320 32.31 13.39 39.76
C MET A 320 33.41 13.44 40.84
N ALA A 321 33.14 14.08 41.98
CA ALA A 321 34.06 14.14 43.11
C ALA A 321 34.29 12.78 43.78
N ASN A 322 33.32 11.85 43.71
CA ASN A 322 33.48 10.47 44.19
C ASN A 322 34.46 9.64 43.33
N PHE A 323 34.81 10.13 42.13
CA PHE A 323 35.73 9.49 41.20
C PHE A 323 36.97 10.36 40.90
N PRO A 324 37.78 10.75 41.91
CA PRO A 324 38.83 11.76 41.76
C PRO A 324 39.99 11.33 40.84
N LYS A 325 40.12 10.02 40.56
CA LYS A 325 41.13 9.46 39.65
C LYS A 325 40.73 9.49 38.17
N TYR A 326 39.46 9.81 37.89
CA TYR A 326 38.97 10.00 36.53
C TYR A 326 38.84 11.49 36.22
N THR A 327 39.10 11.83 34.97
CA THR A 327 38.92 13.20 34.46
C THR A 327 37.58 13.31 33.76
N PHE A 328 36.79 14.31 34.11
CA PHE A 328 35.50 14.57 33.47
C PHE A 328 35.62 15.75 32.52
N ILE A 329 35.27 15.55 31.26
CA ILE A 329 35.14 16.65 30.28
C ILE A 329 33.64 16.88 30.07
N TRP A 330 33.15 18.04 30.51
CA TRP A 330 31.73 18.38 30.44
C TRP A 330 31.50 19.48 29.39
N LYS A 331 30.74 19.17 28.34
CA LYS A 331 30.22 20.19 27.43
C LYS A 331 29.27 21.13 28.19
N TYR A 332 29.70 22.36 28.38
CA TYR A 332 29.01 23.39 29.16
C TYR A 332 29.11 24.73 28.43
N GLU A 333 27.98 25.33 28.08
CA GLU A 333 27.89 26.39 27.07
C GLU A 333 28.48 27.74 27.51
N GLN A 334 28.38 28.04 28.80
CA GLN A 334 28.83 29.30 29.42
C GLN A 334 29.63 29.04 30.71
N PRO A 335 30.79 28.36 30.64
CA PRO A 335 31.57 28.00 31.81
C PRO A 335 32.07 29.23 32.59
N GLU A 336 32.29 30.34 31.89
CA GLU A 336 32.69 31.64 32.46
C GLU A 336 31.65 32.23 33.42
N ASN A 337 30.35 31.94 33.21
CA ASN A 337 29.28 32.45 34.06
C ASN A 337 29.13 31.64 35.36
N ASP A 338 29.62 30.40 35.37
CA ASP A 338 29.48 29.45 36.48
C ASP A 338 30.84 29.01 37.07
N ILE A 339 31.87 29.86 37.00
CA ILE A 339 33.24 29.53 37.45
C ILE A 339 33.27 29.00 38.90
N GLU A 340 32.52 29.62 39.81
CA GLU A 340 32.50 29.22 41.23
C GLU A 340 31.91 27.82 41.42
N LEU A 341 31.08 27.33 40.49
CA LEU A 341 30.52 25.98 40.53
C LEU A 341 31.62 24.90 40.34
N PHE A 342 32.61 25.17 39.49
CA PHE A 342 33.66 24.19 39.12
C PHE A 342 34.93 24.32 39.96
N LYS A 343 35.13 25.43 40.67
CA LYS A 343 36.35 25.78 41.41
C LYS A 343 36.84 24.70 42.40
N ASN A 344 35.92 23.98 43.02
CA ASN A 344 36.22 22.93 44.00
C ASN A 344 36.23 21.51 43.41
N HIS A 345 36.18 21.38 42.08
CA HIS A 345 36.13 20.11 41.35
C HIS A 345 37.31 19.99 40.37
N PRO A 346 38.55 19.77 40.87
CA PRO A 346 39.76 19.84 40.04
C PRO A 346 39.86 18.73 38.97
N ASN A 347 39.03 17.70 39.06
CA ASN A 347 38.92 16.64 38.07
C ASN A 347 37.85 16.90 37.00
N VAL A 348 37.20 18.06 37.01
CA VAL A 348 36.14 18.45 36.06
C VAL A 348 36.60 19.61 35.18
N TYR A 349 36.51 19.41 33.87
CA TYR A 349 36.93 20.36 32.84
C TYR A 349 35.71 20.78 32.01
N PRO A 350 35.07 21.90 32.35
CA PRO A 350 33.96 22.41 31.56
C PRO A 350 34.48 23.03 30.25
N MET A 351 33.88 22.65 29.12
CA MET A 351 34.27 23.11 27.79
C MET A 351 33.05 23.56 27.01
N LYS A 352 33.12 24.74 26.39
CA LYS A 352 32.03 25.25 25.53
C LYS A 352 31.68 24.31 24.38
N TRP A 353 32.70 23.67 23.80
CA TRP A 353 32.55 22.69 22.74
C TRP A 353 33.59 21.58 22.92
N ILE A 354 33.18 20.34 22.64
CA ILE A 354 34.06 19.17 22.72
C ILE A 354 34.24 18.54 21.32
N PRO A 355 35.45 18.10 20.94
CA PRO A 355 35.64 17.28 19.76
C PRO A 355 35.14 15.85 20.04
N GLN A 356 33.81 15.67 20.13
CA GLN A 356 33.16 14.46 20.64
C GLN A 356 33.63 13.18 19.94
N VAL A 357 33.59 13.14 18.61
CA VAL A 357 34.05 11.97 17.82
C VAL A 357 35.52 11.64 18.10
N ASP A 358 36.39 12.65 18.15
CA ASP A 358 37.83 12.45 18.36
C ASP A 358 38.11 11.94 19.78
N LEU A 359 37.40 12.48 20.78
CA LEU A 359 37.50 12.04 22.18
C LEU A 359 36.97 10.62 22.37
N LEU A 360 35.79 10.30 21.82
CA LEU A 360 35.20 8.96 21.92
C LEU A 360 36.10 7.88 21.30
N ASN A 361 36.88 8.22 20.29
CA ASN A 361 37.87 7.31 19.68
C ASN A 361 39.21 7.27 20.44
N HIS A 362 39.40 8.07 21.50
CA HIS A 362 40.64 8.11 22.25
C HIS A 362 40.73 6.96 23.27
N PRO A 363 41.86 6.21 23.37
CA PRO A 363 41.97 5.04 24.26
C PRO A 363 41.77 5.30 25.76
N LYS A 364 41.97 6.55 26.19
CA LYS A 364 41.74 6.98 27.58
C LYS A 364 40.27 7.25 27.90
N VAL A 365 39.39 7.44 26.92
CA VAL A 365 37.95 7.60 27.21
C VAL A 365 37.36 6.24 27.62
N LYS A 366 36.67 6.22 28.76
CA LYS A 366 36.13 4.99 29.37
C LYS A 366 34.62 4.92 29.31
N ALA A 367 33.94 6.06 29.36
CA ALA A 367 32.49 6.12 29.30
C ALA A 367 32.03 7.49 28.78
N PHE A 368 30.79 7.54 28.30
CA PHE A 368 30.13 8.76 27.86
C PHE A 368 28.76 8.92 28.51
N ILE A 369 28.62 9.95 29.33
CA ILE A 369 27.33 10.38 29.89
C ILE A 369 26.63 11.26 28.85
N THR A 370 25.45 10.82 28.40
CA THR A 370 24.74 11.44 27.27
C THR A 370 23.25 11.53 27.52
N HIS A 371 22.57 12.46 26.84
CA HIS A 371 21.10 12.45 26.73
C HIS A 371 20.51 11.30 25.89
N GLY A 372 21.32 10.52 25.17
CA GLY A 372 20.82 9.39 24.38
C GLY A 372 20.27 9.75 22.99
N GLY A 373 20.59 10.93 22.44
CA GLY A 373 20.27 11.24 21.05
C GLY A 373 20.98 10.30 20.06
N MET A 374 20.30 9.97 18.94
CA MET A 374 20.75 8.93 18.00
C MET A 374 22.18 9.13 17.48
N ASN A 375 22.55 10.36 17.11
CA ASN A 375 23.91 10.65 16.63
C ASN A 375 24.97 10.38 17.72
N SER A 376 24.73 10.83 18.95
CA SER A 376 25.65 10.63 20.07
C SER A 376 25.82 9.16 20.44
N LEU A 377 24.73 8.38 20.43
CA LEU A 377 24.80 6.95 20.66
C LEU A 377 25.54 6.24 19.53
N THR A 378 25.23 6.57 18.28
CA THR A 378 25.89 5.98 17.11
C THR A 378 27.41 6.23 17.13
N GLU A 379 27.85 7.45 17.48
CA GLU A 379 29.27 7.78 17.67
C GLU A 379 29.92 6.96 18.81
N ALA A 380 29.22 6.80 19.94
CA ALA A 380 29.70 6.01 21.07
C ALA A 380 29.82 4.52 20.73
N ILE A 381 28.80 3.96 20.08
CA ILE A 381 28.76 2.56 19.67
C ILE A 381 29.82 2.29 18.61
N THR A 382 29.99 3.18 17.63
CA THR A 382 31.01 3.02 16.58
C THR A 382 32.43 3.09 17.13
N SER A 383 32.66 3.87 18.19
CA SER A 383 33.95 3.93 18.89
C SER A 383 34.16 2.80 19.91
N GLY A 384 33.12 2.01 20.21
CA GLY A 384 33.15 0.97 21.24
C GLY A 384 33.20 1.53 22.66
N THR A 385 32.67 2.73 22.87
CA THR A 385 32.59 3.42 24.17
C THR A 385 31.22 3.18 24.81
N PRO A 386 31.14 2.63 26.02
CA PRO A 386 29.88 2.46 26.72
C PRO A 386 29.32 3.80 27.24
N THR A 387 28.01 3.84 27.47
CA THR A 387 27.31 5.09 27.83
C THR A 387 26.57 5.01 29.17
N ILE A 388 26.31 6.18 29.75
CA ILE A 388 25.30 6.38 30.79
C ILE A 388 24.30 7.36 30.19
N ALA A 389 23.07 6.93 29.97
CA ALA A 389 22.10 7.72 29.24
C ALA A 389 21.01 8.30 30.15
N ILE A 390 20.76 9.61 29.97
CA ILE A 390 19.76 10.40 30.69
C ILE A 390 18.80 11.00 29.66
N PRO A 391 17.78 10.26 29.19
CA PRO A 391 16.87 10.75 28.17
C PRO A 391 16.07 11.96 28.68
N LEU A 392 15.90 12.94 27.80
CA LEU A 392 15.25 14.22 28.08
C LEU A 392 13.90 14.34 27.36
N PHE A 393 13.87 14.06 26.04
CA PHE A 393 12.71 14.17 25.16
C PHE A 393 12.95 13.56 23.76
N GLY A 394 11.93 13.56 22.89
CA GLY A 394 12.06 13.14 21.49
C GLY A 394 12.23 11.63 21.33
N ASP A 395 13.15 11.21 20.47
CA ASP A 395 13.50 9.80 20.20
C ASP A 395 14.37 9.16 21.30
N GLN A 396 14.80 9.94 22.29
CA GLN A 396 15.81 9.53 23.26
C GLN A 396 15.37 8.36 24.14
N ASP A 397 14.10 8.28 24.54
CA ASP A 397 13.61 7.17 25.37
C ASP A 397 13.72 5.83 24.65
N HIS A 398 13.28 5.75 23.37
CA HIS A 398 13.45 4.55 22.53
C HIS A 398 14.93 4.21 22.38
N ASN A 399 15.73 5.18 21.93
CA ASN A 399 17.15 4.98 21.69
C ASN A 399 17.89 4.44 22.93
N VAL A 400 17.56 4.94 24.11
CA VAL A 400 18.15 4.50 25.38
C VAL A 400 17.65 3.12 25.78
N ALA A 401 16.36 2.81 25.57
CA ALA A 401 15.83 1.46 25.79
C ALA A 401 16.57 0.42 24.93
N VAL A 402 16.83 0.74 23.65
CA VAL A 402 17.66 -0.09 22.77
C VAL A 402 19.09 -0.22 23.32
N ALA A 403 19.73 0.89 23.72
CA ALA A 403 21.09 0.87 24.24
C ALA A 403 21.24 0.02 25.52
N VAL A 404 20.24 0.07 26.41
CA VAL A 404 20.19 -0.75 27.62
C VAL A 404 19.98 -2.22 27.27
N LYS A 405 19.05 -2.55 26.35
CA LYS A 405 18.83 -3.94 25.88
C LYS A 405 20.09 -4.53 25.23
N ARG A 406 20.82 -3.73 24.45
CA ARG A 406 22.12 -4.13 23.89
C ARG A 406 23.24 -4.24 24.94
N GLY A 407 22.98 -3.79 26.17
CA GLY A 407 23.93 -3.82 27.27
C GLY A 407 25.15 -2.95 27.01
N VAL A 408 24.97 -1.82 26.32
CA VAL A 408 26.02 -0.82 26.06
C VAL A 408 25.79 0.50 26.80
N SER A 409 24.62 0.66 27.42
CA SER A 409 24.29 1.81 28.25
C SER A 409 23.66 1.43 29.58
N ALA A 410 24.01 2.15 30.64
CA ALA A 410 23.16 2.27 31.82
C ALA A 410 22.11 3.38 31.59
N PHE A 411 20.96 3.28 32.27
CA PHE A 411 19.89 4.27 32.22
C PHE A 411 19.77 5.02 33.56
N VAL A 412 19.64 6.34 33.48
CA VAL A 412 19.32 7.21 34.62
C VAL A 412 18.17 8.12 34.22
N SER A 413 17.02 7.98 34.86
CA SER A 413 15.88 8.86 34.60
C SER A 413 16.20 10.31 34.98
N LYS A 414 15.81 11.29 34.15
CA LYS A 414 15.91 12.72 34.50
C LYS A 414 15.24 13.06 35.84
N ARG A 415 14.11 12.38 36.16
CA ARG A 415 13.36 12.52 37.42
C ARG A 415 14.16 12.05 38.63
N ASN A 416 14.97 11.01 38.46
CA ASN A 416 15.79 10.45 39.52
C ASN A 416 17.29 10.79 39.35
N LEU A 417 17.63 11.84 38.62
CA LEU A 417 19.02 12.29 38.49
C LEU A 417 19.48 12.93 39.80
N ASN A 418 20.23 12.18 40.61
CA ASN A 418 20.82 12.60 41.89
C ASN A 418 22.20 11.95 42.07
N THR A 419 22.87 12.24 43.19
CA THR A 419 24.25 11.80 43.43
C THR A 419 24.32 10.27 43.48
N GLU A 420 23.34 9.65 44.13
CA GLU A 420 23.27 8.22 44.39
C GLU A 420 23.03 7.45 43.09
N SER A 421 22.02 7.84 42.30
CA SER A 421 21.67 7.17 41.06
C SER A 421 22.77 7.29 40.00
N LEU A 422 23.37 8.47 39.85
CA LEU A 422 24.44 8.68 38.88
C LEU A 422 25.75 8.00 39.32
N THR A 423 26.07 8.00 40.62
CA THR A 423 27.23 7.26 41.14
C THR A 423 27.08 5.77 40.89
N ALA A 424 25.91 5.19 41.18
CA ALA A 424 25.64 3.78 40.96
C ALA A 424 25.74 3.41 39.46
N ALA A 425 25.13 4.21 38.58
CA ALA A 425 25.18 3.97 37.13
C ALA A 425 26.61 4.09 36.58
N LEU A 426 27.38 5.08 37.03
CA LEU A 426 28.75 5.28 36.59
C LEU A 426 29.67 4.15 37.10
N GLN A 427 29.50 3.73 38.36
CA GLN A 427 30.25 2.61 38.93
C GLN A 427 29.93 1.31 38.16
N GLU A 428 28.66 1.03 37.90
CA GLU A 428 28.22 -0.13 37.13
C GLU A 428 28.87 -0.17 35.74
N VAL A 429 28.85 0.94 35.00
CA VAL A 429 29.45 0.98 33.64
C VAL A 429 30.97 0.86 33.67
N LEU A 430 31.64 1.41 34.69
CA LEU A 430 33.11 1.37 34.78
C LEU A 430 33.65 0.03 35.31
N GLU A 431 32.89 -0.67 36.15
CA GLU A 431 33.34 -1.90 36.83
C GLU A 431 32.81 -3.18 36.16
N ASN A 432 31.66 -3.13 35.48
CA ASN A 432 31.10 -4.27 34.78
C ASN A 432 31.60 -4.34 33.33
N GLU A 433 32.48 -5.30 33.04
CA GLU A 433 33.08 -5.47 31.72
C GLU A 433 32.06 -5.71 30.58
N LYS A 434 30.82 -6.15 30.91
CA LYS A 434 29.74 -6.36 29.94
C LYS A 434 29.57 -5.15 29.01
N TYR A 435 29.56 -3.93 29.56
CA TYR A 435 29.30 -2.72 28.77
C TYR A 435 30.36 -2.47 27.72
N VAL A 436 31.64 -2.50 28.10
CA VAL A 436 32.75 -2.28 27.17
C VAL A 436 32.91 -3.44 26.17
N LEU A 437 32.67 -4.69 26.60
CA LEU A 437 32.73 -5.86 25.72
C LEU A 437 31.63 -5.80 24.65
N ASN A 438 30.40 -5.47 25.04
CA ASN A 438 29.28 -5.32 24.10
C ASN A 438 29.49 -4.13 23.16
N ALA A 439 29.93 -2.98 23.68
CA ALA A 439 30.19 -1.80 22.86
C ALA A 439 31.28 -2.09 21.81
N LYS A 440 32.40 -2.70 22.21
CA LYS A 440 33.46 -3.11 21.28
C LYS A 440 32.98 -4.15 20.25
N ARG A 441 32.13 -5.08 20.66
CA ARG A 441 31.55 -6.08 19.75
C ARG A 441 30.70 -5.41 18.67
N LEU A 442 29.80 -4.50 19.05
CA LEU A 442 28.98 -3.75 18.10
C LEU A 442 29.84 -2.87 17.18
N ALA A 443 30.83 -2.16 17.73
CA ALA A 443 31.79 -1.38 16.95
C ALA A 443 32.46 -2.23 15.85
N GLN A 444 32.88 -3.45 16.19
CA GLN A 444 33.48 -4.39 15.24
C GLN A 444 32.51 -4.85 14.16
N MET A 445 31.23 -5.07 14.50
CA MET A 445 30.19 -5.44 13.54
C MET A 445 29.95 -4.31 12.54
N ILE A 446 29.77 -3.08 13.03
CA ILE A 446 29.57 -1.87 12.20
C ILE A 446 30.78 -1.61 11.31
N ALA A 447 32.00 -1.73 11.86
CA ALA A 447 33.23 -1.55 11.09
C ALA A 447 33.35 -2.56 9.93
N LYS A 448 32.91 -3.81 10.15
CA LYS A 448 32.93 -4.90 9.16
C LYS A 448 31.71 -4.96 8.24
N LYS A 449 30.72 -4.06 8.42
CA LYS A 449 29.54 -3.98 7.54
C LYS A 449 29.97 -3.86 6.06
N PRO A 450 29.41 -4.70 5.16
CA PRO A 450 29.90 -4.85 3.79
C PRO A 450 29.66 -3.61 2.92
N VAL A 451 28.53 -2.93 3.11
CA VAL A 451 28.18 -1.72 2.36
C VAL A 451 28.09 -0.54 3.33
N LYS A 452 28.74 0.57 2.99
CA LYS A 452 28.75 1.77 3.85
C LYS A 452 27.54 2.67 3.58
N PRO A 453 27.04 3.43 4.57
CA PRO A 453 25.89 4.32 4.40
C PRO A 453 25.99 5.27 3.20
N LYS A 454 27.17 5.89 2.98
CA LYS A 454 27.39 6.78 1.83
C LYS A 454 27.18 6.11 0.48
N GLU A 455 27.62 4.86 0.36
CA GLU A 455 27.47 4.08 -0.88
C GLU A 455 26.01 3.70 -1.11
N LEU A 456 25.27 3.35 -0.05
CA LEU A 456 23.83 3.10 -0.13
C LEU A 456 23.08 4.34 -0.61
N ILE A 457 23.38 5.51 -0.03
CA ILE A 457 22.74 6.77 -0.40
C ILE A 457 22.90 7.05 -1.89
N VAL A 458 24.15 7.05 -2.38
CA VAL A 458 24.45 7.33 -3.79
C VAL A 458 23.72 6.35 -4.70
N LYS A 459 23.92 5.04 -4.52
CA LYS A 459 23.38 4.03 -5.42
C LYS A 459 21.85 4.01 -5.45
N TRP A 460 21.20 4.15 -4.30
CA TRP A 460 19.74 4.14 -4.23
C TRP A 460 19.11 5.45 -4.68
N THR A 461 19.80 6.59 -4.53
CA THR A 461 19.37 7.85 -5.14
C THR A 461 19.49 7.81 -6.66
N GLU A 462 20.60 7.29 -7.21
CA GLU A 462 20.75 7.08 -8.65
C GLU A 462 19.67 6.14 -9.20
N PHE A 463 19.40 5.02 -8.51
CA PHE A 463 18.36 4.07 -8.89
C PHE A 463 16.97 4.71 -8.90
N ALA A 464 16.62 5.49 -7.86
CA ALA A 464 15.34 6.19 -7.81
C ALA A 464 15.22 7.26 -8.91
N ALA A 465 16.31 7.97 -9.22
CA ALA A 465 16.32 8.97 -10.29
C ALA A 465 16.15 8.33 -11.69
N GLU A 466 16.76 7.16 -11.90
CA GLU A 466 16.69 6.42 -13.18
C GLU A 466 15.31 5.80 -13.42
N PHE A 467 14.72 5.15 -12.41
CA PHE A 467 13.49 4.36 -12.58
C PHE A 467 12.22 5.09 -12.16
N GLN A 468 12.32 6.08 -11.26
CA GLN A 468 11.23 6.93 -10.76
C GLN A 468 10.12 6.18 -10.02
N ASP A 469 9.35 5.35 -10.73
CA ASP A 469 8.33 4.48 -10.19
C ASP A 469 8.93 3.13 -9.77
N LEU A 470 8.74 2.77 -8.52
CA LEU A 470 9.21 1.52 -7.90
C LEU A 470 8.04 0.71 -7.30
N SER A 471 6.84 0.85 -7.86
CA SER A 471 5.63 0.13 -7.46
C SER A 471 5.78 -1.40 -7.49
N ASN A 472 6.72 -1.93 -8.28
CA ASN A 472 7.08 -3.36 -8.25
C ASN A 472 7.72 -3.82 -6.93
N LEU A 473 8.04 -2.90 -6.01
CA LEU A 473 8.52 -3.18 -4.65
C LEU A 473 7.41 -3.05 -3.59
N ASP A 474 6.16 -2.77 -3.99
CA ASP A 474 5.02 -2.71 -3.09
C ASP A 474 4.62 -4.10 -2.59
N ILE A 475 4.09 -4.15 -1.36
CA ILE A 475 3.71 -5.41 -0.73
C ILE A 475 2.42 -5.94 -1.37
N ALA A 476 2.49 -7.15 -1.93
CA ALA A 476 1.34 -7.84 -2.49
C ALA A 476 0.30 -8.26 -1.42
N GLY A 477 -0.93 -8.51 -1.84
CA GLY A 477 -2.00 -9.03 -0.96
C GLY A 477 -2.82 -7.97 -0.24
N THR A 478 -2.73 -6.69 -0.64
CA THR A 478 -3.72 -5.68 -0.21
C THR A 478 -5.07 -5.97 -0.87
N ILE A 479 -6.18 -5.56 -0.24
CA ILE A 479 -7.52 -5.71 -0.82
C ILE A 479 -7.66 -4.88 -2.11
N ALA A 480 -6.98 -3.72 -2.17
CA ALA A 480 -6.93 -2.91 -3.38
C ALA A 480 -6.28 -3.68 -4.54
N GLN A 481 -5.13 -4.32 -4.30
CA GLN A 481 -4.47 -5.15 -5.30
C GLN A 481 -5.32 -6.36 -5.69
N PHE A 482 -5.99 -7.01 -4.72
CA PHE A 482 -6.89 -8.12 -5.02
C PHE A 482 -7.95 -7.72 -6.05
N PHE A 483 -8.66 -6.61 -5.80
CA PHE A 483 -9.71 -6.12 -6.70
C PHE A 483 -9.16 -5.64 -8.05
N ASP A 484 -8.01 -4.99 -8.05
CA ASP A 484 -7.31 -4.58 -9.28
C ASP A 484 -6.95 -5.80 -10.14
N ASP A 485 -6.37 -6.84 -9.54
CA ASP A 485 -5.96 -8.07 -10.21
C ASP A 485 -7.16 -8.84 -10.78
N VAL A 486 -8.19 -9.13 -9.97
CA VAL A 486 -9.34 -9.94 -10.43
C VAL A 486 -10.21 -9.18 -11.44
N SER A 487 -10.27 -7.85 -11.34
CA SER A 487 -11.00 -7.01 -12.29
C SER A 487 -10.17 -6.62 -13.51
N ASN A 488 -8.87 -6.93 -13.53
CA ASN A 488 -7.92 -6.53 -14.56
C ASN A 488 -7.89 -4.99 -14.77
N GLY A 489 -7.78 -4.25 -13.67
CA GLY A 489 -7.71 -2.79 -13.66
C GLY A 489 -9.04 -2.07 -13.92
N LEU A 490 -10.17 -2.80 -14.01
CA LEU A 490 -11.50 -2.21 -14.23
C LEU A 490 -12.10 -1.63 -12.94
N TYR A 491 -11.69 -2.11 -11.79
CA TYR A 491 -12.20 -1.71 -10.48
C TYR A 491 -11.08 -1.62 -9.46
N THR A 492 -11.04 -0.52 -8.72
CA THR A 492 -10.12 -0.30 -7.61
C THR A 492 -10.83 0.37 -6.44
N ILE A 493 -10.26 0.23 -5.26
CA ILE A 493 -10.74 0.85 -4.02
C ILE A 493 -9.71 1.84 -3.43
N THR A 494 -8.66 2.18 -4.18
CA THR A 494 -7.58 3.06 -3.70
C THR A 494 -8.06 4.45 -3.28
N ASP A 495 -9.19 4.92 -3.84
CA ASP A 495 -9.77 6.24 -3.55
C ASP A 495 -10.86 6.19 -2.45
N SER A 496 -10.89 5.12 -1.64
CA SER A 496 -11.86 4.98 -0.55
C SER A 496 -11.63 6.01 0.56
N ASN A 497 -12.69 6.71 0.96
CA ASN A 497 -12.64 7.69 2.06
C ASN A 497 -13.10 7.09 3.39
N VAL A 498 -12.36 7.38 4.47
CA VAL A 498 -12.81 7.11 5.83
C VAL A 498 -13.56 8.33 6.35
N PHE A 499 -14.87 8.21 6.53
CA PHE A 499 -15.73 9.33 6.92
C PHE A 499 -15.60 9.74 8.40
N GLY A 500 -15.03 8.87 9.24
CA GLY A 500 -14.77 9.14 10.66
C GLY A 500 -14.89 7.89 11.52
N TRP A 501 -14.48 8.02 12.78
CA TRP A 501 -14.70 7.01 13.82
C TRP A 501 -15.77 7.52 14.77
N TYR A 502 -16.87 6.78 14.88
CA TYR A 502 -18.05 7.19 15.65
C TYR A 502 -18.26 6.28 16.85
N GLU A 503 -18.48 6.87 18.01
CA GLU A 503 -18.97 6.13 19.17
C GLU A 503 -20.49 5.96 19.05
N ILE A 504 -20.96 4.71 19.12
CA ILE A 504 -22.39 4.43 19.15
C ILE A 504 -22.89 4.49 20.61
N PRO A 505 -24.05 5.11 20.88
CA PRO A 505 -24.54 5.32 22.25
C PRO A 505 -25.12 4.06 22.92
N TRP A 506 -25.13 2.92 22.23
CA TRP A 506 -25.73 1.66 22.70
C TRP A 506 -24.66 0.67 23.14
N THR A 507 -24.89 -0.01 24.27
CA THR A 507 -24.08 -1.16 24.67
C THR A 507 -24.39 -2.37 23.80
N LYS A 508 -23.53 -3.40 23.82
CA LYS A 508 -23.79 -4.67 23.13
C LYS A 508 -25.13 -5.29 23.53
N GLY A 509 -25.48 -5.23 24.82
CA GLY A 509 -26.75 -5.74 25.33
C GLY A 509 -27.97 -4.96 24.81
N ASP A 510 -27.84 -3.63 24.67
CA ASP A 510 -28.91 -2.80 24.11
C ASP A 510 -29.15 -3.13 22.63
N VAL A 511 -28.09 -3.27 21.85
CA VAL A 511 -28.19 -3.62 20.42
C VAL A 511 -28.82 -5.00 20.22
N GLU A 512 -28.47 -5.98 21.06
CA GLU A 512 -29.08 -7.31 21.01
C GLU A 512 -30.58 -7.29 21.35
N GLN A 513 -31.01 -6.43 22.28
CA GLN A 513 -32.44 -6.25 22.58
C GLN A 513 -33.16 -5.55 21.44
N LEU A 514 -32.59 -4.46 20.90
CA LEU A 514 -33.13 -3.74 19.75
C LEU A 514 -33.28 -4.66 18.52
N ALA A 515 -32.31 -5.53 18.28
CA ALA A 515 -32.35 -6.48 17.18
C ALA A 515 -33.48 -7.53 17.32
N LYS A 516 -33.84 -7.90 18.55
CA LYS A 516 -34.91 -8.87 18.84
C LYS A 516 -36.31 -8.31 18.66
N ILE A 517 -36.48 -7.01 18.93
CA ILE A 517 -37.79 -6.35 18.87
C ILE A 517 -38.05 -5.63 17.54
N ASP A 518 -37.07 -5.62 16.64
CA ASP A 518 -37.20 -4.99 15.34
C ASP A 518 -38.06 -5.85 14.40
N PRO A 519 -39.24 -5.37 13.97
CA PRO A 519 -40.16 -6.13 13.12
C PRO A 519 -39.63 -6.39 11.70
N ILE A 520 -38.71 -5.56 11.19
CA ILE A 520 -38.05 -5.77 9.88
C ILE A 520 -37.08 -6.95 10.00
N LEU A 521 -36.30 -6.98 11.08
CA LEU A 521 -35.37 -8.07 11.34
C LEU A 521 -36.08 -9.35 11.77
N ASP A 522 -37.31 -9.26 12.29
CA ASP A 522 -38.07 -10.42 12.72
C ASP A 522 -38.51 -11.33 11.55
N ALA A 523 -38.67 -10.75 10.35
CA ALA A 523 -38.95 -11.48 9.12
C ALA A 523 -37.75 -12.29 8.57
N HIS A 524 -36.54 -12.10 9.12
CA HIS A 524 -35.36 -12.88 8.73
C HIS A 524 -35.22 -14.16 9.57
N GLU A 525 -35.04 -15.31 8.91
CA GLU A 525 -35.00 -16.64 9.56
C GLU A 525 -33.76 -16.88 10.44
N ASP A 526 -32.66 -16.16 10.23
CA ASP A 526 -31.42 -16.33 11.00
C ASP A 526 -31.30 -15.35 12.18
N ILE A 527 -31.70 -15.82 13.37
CA ILE A 527 -31.64 -15.09 14.63
C ILE A 527 -30.20 -14.66 14.99
N SER A 528 -29.18 -15.38 14.52
CA SER A 528 -27.77 -15.12 14.88
C SER A 528 -27.18 -13.88 14.20
N LEU A 529 -27.76 -13.47 13.05
CA LEU A 529 -27.29 -12.32 12.27
C LEU A 529 -28.03 -11.02 12.57
N LYS A 530 -29.22 -11.09 13.20
CA LYS A 530 -30.07 -9.91 13.53
C LYS A 530 -29.28 -8.83 14.28
N LYS A 531 -28.42 -9.23 15.22
CA LYS A 531 -27.61 -8.29 16.01
C LYS A 531 -26.68 -7.47 15.11
N TYR A 532 -26.03 -8.08 14.13
CA TYR A 532 -25.06 -7.41 13.25
C TYR A 532 -25.75 -6.47 12.26
N TYR A 533 -26.91 -6.88 11.74
CA TYR A 533 -27.74 -6.01 10.91
C TYR A 533 -28.17 -4.76 11.67
N LYS A 534 -28.66 -4.93 12.91
CA LYS A 534 -29.02 -3.81 13.78
C LYS A 534 -27.82 -2.94 14.14
N THR A 535 -26.69 -3.52 14.55
CA THR A 535 -25.45 -2.80 14.84
C THR A 535 -25.10 -1.84 13.71
N LYS A 536 -25.14 -2.35 12.47
CA LYS A 536 -24.74 -1.60 11.30
C LYS A 536 -25.68 -0.45 10.97
N GLU A 537 -26.99 -0.70 11.02
CA GLU A 537 -28.01 0.34 10.85
C GLU A 537 -27.78 1.50 11.82
N LEU A 538 -27.51 1.17 13.10
CA LEU A 538 -27.22 2.16 14.13
C LEU A 538 -25.92 2.93 13.84
N CYS A 539 -24.85 2.25 13.41
CA CYS A 539 -23.60 2.91 13.00
C CYS A 539 -23.82 3.92 11.86
N ILE A 540 -24.59 3.52 10.83
CA ILE A 540 -24.89 4.38 9.68
C ILE A 540 -25.73 5.58 10.10
N ALA A 541 -26.75 5.37 10.93
CA ALA A 541 -27.61 6.43 11.44
C ALA A 541 -26.80 7.45 12.26
N VAL A 542 -25.90 6.99 13.13
CA VAL A 542 -25.01 7.86 13.91
C VAL A 542 -24.09 8.66 12.98
N ALA A 543 -23.43 8.02 12.02
CA ALA A 543 -22.55 8.70 11.08
C ALA A 543 -23.28 9.78 10.27
N ARG A 544 -24.49 9.50 9.78
CA ARG A 544 -25.35 10.47 9.07
C ARG A 544 -25.74 11.64 9.95
N ASN A 545 -26.16 11.38 11.19
CA ASN A 545 -26.52 12.42 12.14
C ASN A 545 -25.33 13.33 12.49
N GLN A 546 -24.10 12.85 12.32
CA GLN A 546 -22.87 13.62 12.48
C GLN A 546 -22.37 14.26 11.17
N GLY A 547 -23.19 14.26 10.11
CA GLY A 547 -22.91 14.97 8.86
C GLY A 547 -22.20 14.14 7.78
N ALA A 548 -22.02 12.83 7.96
CA ALA A 548 -21.42 11.99 6.94
C ALA A 548 -22.37 11.76 5.75
N SER A 549 -21.94 12.14 4.55
CA SER A 549 -22.62 11.79 3.30
C SER A 549 -22.14 10.42 2.83
N LEU A 550 -22.90 9.38 3.14
CA LEU A 550 -22.51 7.98 2.90
C LEU A 550 -23.19 7.43 1.64
N HIS A 551 -22.40 6.83 0.74
CA HIS A 551 -22.92 6.07 -0.39
C HIS A 551 -23.76 4.85 0.06
N GLU A 552 -24.60 4.32 -0.85
CA GLU A 552 -25.42 3.13 -0.57
C GLU A 552 -24.56 1.95 -0.12
N ARG A 553 -23.41 1.76 -0.77
CA ARG A 553 -22.47 0.65 -0.54
C ARG A 553 -21.28 1.13 0.26
N LYS A 554 -21.34 0.85 1.55
CA LYS A 554 -20.41 1.34 2.57
C LYS A 554 -19.85 0.19 3.38
N ILE A 555 -18.63 0.37 3.84
CA ILE A 555 -17.95 -0.56 4.72
C ILE A 555 -18.00 0.03 6.13
N THR A 556 -18.69 -0.66 7.02
CA THR A 556 -18.72 -0.31 8.45
C THR A 556 -17.73 -1.20 9.17
N ILE A 557 -16.78 -0.61 9.89
CA ILE A 557 -15.86 -1.34 10.76
C ILE A 557 -16.31 -1.10 12.20
N ILE A 558 -16.58 -2.17 12.94
CA ILE A 558 -16.88 -2.10 14.37
C ILE A 558 -15.81 -2.80 15.20
N ASN A 559 -15.35 -2.14 16.25
CA ASN A 559 -14.39 -2.70 17.21
C ASN A 559 -15.07 -3.67 18.20
N ASP A 560 -15.79 -4.69 17.71
CA ASP A 560 -16.42 -5.75 18.52
C ASP A 560 -16.38 -7.10 17.77
N ASP A 561 -16.36 -8.22 18.49
CA ASP A 561 -16.57 -9.59 18.01
C ASP A 561 -15.65 -10.13 16.87
N HIS A 562 -15.88 -11.38 16.44
CA HIS A 562 -15.21 -12.04 15.30
C HIS A 562 -16.23 -12.33 14.18
N THR A 563 -16.49 -11.37 13.30
CA THR A 563 -17.41 -11.61 12.18
C THR A 563 -17.13 -10.69 10.99
N ALA A 564 -17.62 -11.09 9.83
CA ALA A 564 -17.75 -10.24 8.66
C ALA A 564 -19.10 -10.61 8.02
N VAL A 565 -19.92 -9.61 7.68
CA VAL A 565 -21.30 -9.83 7.23
C VAL A 565 -21.72 -8.78 6.21
N PHE A 566 -22.19 -9.24 5.05
CA PHE A 566 -22.92 -8.43 4.08
C PHE A 566 -24.39 -8.24 4.49
N CYS A 567 -24.90 -7.02 4.35
CA CYS A 567 -26.30 -6.70 4.58
C CYS A 567 -26.84 -5.99 3.35
N LYS A 568 -27.88 -6.56 2.71
CA LYS A 568 -28.41 -6.08 1.43
C LYS A 568 -28.72 -4.58 1.39
N GLU A 569 -29.29 -4.04 2.46
CA GLU A 569 -29.70 -2.62 2.54
C GLU A 569 -28.58 -1.68 3.03
N ASN A 570 -27.56 -2.22 3.70
CA ASN A 570 -26.62 -1.42 4.48
C ASN A 570 -25.14 -1.62 4.10
N GLY A 571 -24.79 -2.51 3.16
CA GLY A 571 -23.44 -2.67 2.60
C GLY A 571 -22.65 -3.81 3.25
N VAL A 572 -21.42 -3.57 3.75
CA VAL A 572 -20.59 -4.57 4.47
C VAL A 572 -20.32 -4.15 5.93
N LEU A 573 -20.37 -5.10 6.87
CA LEU A 573 -19.92 -4.91 8.26
C LEU A 573 -18.71 -5.81 8.52
N LEU A 574 -17.64 -5.24 9.06
CA LEU A 574 -16.39 -5.94 9.34
C LEU A 574 -16.00 -5.77 10.80
N THR A 575 -15.35 -6.79 11.37
CA THR A 575 -14.73 -6.71 12.69
C THR A 575 -13.22 -6.94 12.65
N PRO A 576 -12.41 -6.21 13.46
CA PRO A 576 -10.96 -6.29 13.47
C PRO A 576 -10.37 -7.68 13.67
N LYS A 577 -11.09 -8.57 14.37
CA LYS A 577 -10.58 -9.90 14.72
C LYS A 577 -10.77 -10.95 13.62
N PHE A 578 -11.49 -10.63 12.55
CA PHE A 578 -11.68 -11.47 11.37
C PHE A 578 -11.22 -10.76 10.09
N LEU A 579 -10.16 -9.95 10.19
CA LEU A 579 -9.57 -9.24 9.06
C LEU A 579 -8.48 -10.10 8.40
N MET A 580 -8.86 -10.87 7.39
CA MET A 580 -7.94 -11.42 6.38
C MET A 580 -8.41 -10.98 4.99
N SER A 581 -7.46 -10.76 4.06
CA SER A 581 -7.76 -10.19 2.74
C SER A 581 -8.86 -10.95 1.98
N SER A 582 -8.89 -12.29 2.03
CA SER A 582 -9.92 -13.10 1.37
C SER A 582 -11.32 -12.91 1.98
N ALA A 583 -11.47 -12.98 3.30
CA ALA A 583 -12.75 -12.74 3.98
C ALA A 583 -13.29 -11.34 3.71
N LEU A 584 -12.39 -10.35 3.67
CA LEU A 584 -12.73 -8.97 3.36
C LEU A 584 -13.22 -8.82 1.92
N ALA A 585 -12.45 -9.36 0.97
CA ALA A 585 -12.82 -9.33 -0.43
C ALA A 585 -14.13 -10.10 -0.70
N HIS A 586 -14.38 -11.22 0.00
CA HIS A 586 -15.62 -11.99 -0.07
C HIS A 586 -16.85 -11.14 0.31
N GLU A 587 -16.85 -10.54 1.50
CA GLU A 587 -17.99 -9.71 1.94
C GLU A 587 -18.17 -8.47 1.07
N MET A 588 -17.07 -7.87 0.62
CA MET A 588 -17.11 -6.78 -0.34
C MET A 588 -17.72 -7.21 -1.67
N THR A 589 -17.46 -8.45 -2.11
CA THR A 589 -17.98 -8.97 -3.37
C THR A 589 -19.50 -9.15 -3.35
N HIS A 590 -20.09 -9.49 -2.20
CA HIS A 590 -21.55 -9.49 -2.05
C HIS A 590 -22.20 -8.14 -2.34
N SER A 591 -21.47 -7.04 -2.18
CA SER A 591 -21.97 -5.73 -2.58
C SER A 591 -22.40 -5.78 -4.03
N PHE A 592 -21.62 -6.36 -4.94
CA PHE A 592 -21.96 -6.48 -6.38
C PHE A 592 -23.11 -7.45 -6.70
N PHE A 593 -23.90 -7.89 -5.71
CA PHE A 593 -25.01 -8.84 -5.86
C PHE A 593 -24.57 -10.23 -6.31
N VAL A 594 -23.31 -10.58 -6.04
CA VAL A 594 -22.78 -11.91 -6.26
C VAL A 594 -23.11 -12.76 -5.03
N GLY A 595 -23.71 -13.93 -5.25
CA GLY A 595 -24.01 -14.90 -4.19
C GLY A 595 -22.82 -15.80 -3.86
N HIS A 596 -23.01 -16.76 -2.95
CA HIS A 596 -22.01 -17.81 -2.73
C HIS A 596 -21.86 -18.69 -3.97
N SER A 597 -20.71 -19.35 -4.07
CA SER A 597 -20.53 -20.46 -5.01
C SER A 597 -20.89 -21.79 -4.37
N TYR A 598 -21.29 -22.73 -5.22
CA TYR A 598 -21.77 -24.04 -4.82
C TYR A 598 -20.97 -25.14 -5.52
N SER A 599 -21.00 -26.35 -5.00
CA SER A 599 -20.66 -27.58 -5.74
C SER A 599 -21.91 -28.40 -6.03
N ASP A 600 -21.81 -29.31 -7.00
CA ASP A 600 -22.84 -30.32 -7.25
C ASP A 600 -22.81 -31.49 -6.24
N LYS A 601 -21.87 -31.47 -5.28
CA LYS A 601 -21.83 -32.45 -4.20
C LYS A 601 -22.90 -32.14 -3.16
N ASN A 602 -23.55 -33.20 -2.68
CA ASN A 602 -24.54 -33.10 -1.61
C ASN A 602 -23.88 -33.06 -0.22
N ILE A 603 -22.94 -32.13 -0.03
CA ILE A 603 -22.22 -31.95 1.23
C ILE A 603 -22.60 -30.62 1.89
N LYS A 604 -22.50 -30.58 3.21
CA LYS A 604 -22.79 -29.38 4.01
C LYS A 604 -21.50 -28.91 4.67
N VAL A 605 -20.90 -27.83 4.16
CA VAL A 605 -19.60 -27.31 4.64
C VAL A 605 -19.75 -26.70 6.02
N PHE A 606 -20.81 -25.93 6.27
CA PHE A 606 -21.13 -25.37 7.59
C PHE A 606 -22.50 -25.84 8.09
N PRO A 607 -22.72 -25.94 9.41
CA PRO A 607 -24.00 -26.35 9.97
C PRO A 607 -25.21 -25.52 9.49
N TYR A 608 -24.99 -24.25 9.12
CA TYR A 608 -26.00 -23.32 8.63
C TYR A 608 -26.04 -23.17 7.09
N SER A 609 -25.06 -23.70 6.35
CA SER A 609 -24.99 -23.53 4.89
C SER A 609 -26.01 -24.41 4.14
N ALA A 610 -26.37 -24.04 2.93
CA ALA A 610 -27.10 -24.92 2.01
C ALA A 610 -26.19 -26.07 1.52
N MET A 611 -26.78 -27.08 0.88
CA MET A 611 -26.03 -28.18 0.27
C MET A 611 -25.17 -27.67 -0.89
N GLY A 612 -23.90 -28.06 -0.90
CA GLY A 612 -22.88 -27.62 -1.85
C GLY A 612 -22.35 -26.20 -1.63
N GLU A 613 -22.98 -25.40 -0.77
CA GLU A 613 -22.57 -24.02 -0.52
C GLU A 613 -21.19 -23.95 0.15
N TYR A 614 -20.36 -22.99 -0.28
CA TYR A 614 -18.95 -22.84 0.13
C TYR A 614 -18.02 -24.00 -0.26
N ASP A 615 -18.41 -24.84 -1.21
CA ASP A 615 -17.59 -25.99 -1.62
C ASP A 615 -16.92 -25.82 -2.99
N ASP A 616 -17.10 -24.67 -3.65
CA ASP A 616 -16.28 -24.30 -4.82
C ASP A 616 -14.92 -23.78 -4.35
N LYS A 617 -13.96 -24.69 -4.26
CA LYS A 617 -12.61 -24.40 -3.79
C LYS A 617 -11.81 -23.41 -4.66
N TYR A 618 -12.27 -23.13 -5.88
CA TYR A 618 -11.61 -22.29 -6.87
C TYR A 618 -12.17 -20.86 -6.92
N ASP A 619 -13.14 -20.54 -6.06
CA ASP A 619 -13.84 -19.26 -6.08
C ASP A 619 -13.81 -18.56 -4.71
N LEU A 620 -13.55 -17.26 -4.73
CA LEU A 620 -13.60 -16.40 -3.54
C LEU A 620 -14.94 -16.47 -2.82
N MET A 621 -16.06 -16.68 -3.53
CA MET A 621 -17.38 -16.76 -2.90
C MET A 621 -17.62 -18.07 -2.14
N SER A 622 -16.57 -18.88 -1.98
CA SER A 622 -16.49 -20.02 -1.05
C SER A 622 -15.42 -19.85 0.04
N THR A 623 -14.90 -18.62 0.27
CA THR A 623 -13.71 -18.29 1.09
C THR A 623 -13.48 -19.19 2.31
N ALA A 624 -14.54 -19.51 3.07
CA ALA A 624 -14.44 -20.31 4.28
C ALA A 624 -13.94 -21.77 4.08
N ASN A 625 -13.87 -22.28 2.85
CA ASN A 625 -13.28 -23.58 2.47
C ASN A 625 -12.53 -23.51 1.09
N ALA A 626 -12.17 -22.30 0.65
CA ALA A 626 -11.50 -22.08 -0.62
C ALA A 626 -9.97 -22.33 -0.54
N LEU A 627 -9.32 -22.50 -1.69
CA LEU A 627 -7.87 -22.67 -1.82
C LEU A 627 -7.13 -21.33 -1.67
N MET A 628 -6.98 -20.90 -0.42
CA MET A 628 -6.28 -19.67 -0.05
C MET A 628 -4.75 -19.87 0.07
N HIS A 629 -4.00 -18.77 0.05
CA HIS A 629 -2.55 -18.73 0.32
C HIS A 629 -2.22 -17.65 1.35
N ASP A 630 -1.04 -17.76 1.99
CA ASP A 630 -0.57 -16.80 3.00
C ASP A 630 -0.03 -15.51 2.36
N THR A 631 -0.39 -14.36 2.94
CA THR A 631 0.15 -13.03 2.59
C THR A 631 0.52 -12.23 3.84
N SER A 632 1.12 -11.05 3.64
CA SER A 632 1.42 -10.11 4.75
C SER A 632 0.16 -9.56 5.45
N PHE A 633 -1.03 -9.73 4.85
CA PHE A 633 -2.32 -9.28 5.38
C PHE A 633 -3.24 -10.46 5.77
N GLY A 634 -2.67 -11.63 6.00
CA GLY A 634 -3.40 -12.88 6.30
C GLY A 634 -3.66 -13.72 5.05
N LEU A 635 -4.65 -14.60 5.11
CA LEU A 635 -5.01 -15.44 3.96
C LEU A 635 -5.63 -14.59 2.84
N ALA A 636 -5.24 -14.88 1.60
CA ALA A 636 -5.77 -14.25 0.40
C ALA A 636 -6.12 -15.30 -0.67
N GLY A 637 -6.89 -14.87 -1.67
CA GLY A 637 -7.34 -15.74 -2.74
C GLY A 637 -8.47 -16.70 -2.35
N PRO A 638 -8.85 -17.65 -3.23
CA PRO A 638 -8.55 -17.62 -4.67
C PRO A 638 -9.22 -16.40 -5.35
N GLY A 639 -9.00 -16.23 -6.65
CA GLY A 639 -9.75 -15.26 -7.46
C GLY A 639 -11.24 -15.63 -7.59
N LEU A 640 -12.01 -14.82 -8.33
CA LEU A 640 -13.39 -15.16 -8.68
C LEU A 640 -13.44 -16.19 -9.83
N ASN A 641 -14.43 -17.08 -9.82
CA ASN A 641 -14.72 -17.96 -10.95
C ASN A 641 -15.23 -17.15 -12.16
N GLY A 642 -15.03 -17.71 -13.34
CA GLY A 642 -15.45 -17.13 -14.62
C GLY A 642 -16.93 -16.77 -14.68
N PRO A 643 -17.87 -17.60 -14.18
CA PRO A 643 -19.27 -17.23 -13.97
C PRO A 643 -19.47 -15.87 -13.28
N HIS A 644 -18.80 -15.64 -12.15
CA HIS A 644 -18.87 -14.38 -11.41
C HIS A 644 -18.15 -13.24 -12.15
N LEU A 645 -17.00 -13.49 -12.77
CA LEU A 645 -16.29 -12.49 -13.56
C LEU A 645 -17.12 -12.02 -14.78
N ASP A 646 -17.83 -12.93 -15.46
CA ASP A 646 -18.78 -12.59 -16.53
C ASP A 646 -19.96 -11.79 -16.01
N TYR A 647 -20.55 -12.19 -14.88
CA TYR A 647 -21.65 -11.46 -14.24
C TYR A 647 -21.26 -10.01 -13.89
N LEU A 648 -20.03 -9.79 -13.45
CA LEU A 648 -19.49 -8.46 -13.17
C LEU A 648 -19.09 -7.69 -14.44
N GLY A 649 -18.95 -8.38 -15.57
CA GLY A 649 -18.42 -7.81 -16.82
C GLY A 649 -16.93 -7.51 -16.75
N TRP A 650 -16.19 -8.28 -15.93
CA TRP A 650 -14.73 -8.22 -15.79
C TRP A 650 -14.00 -9.19 -16.74
N LEU A 651 -14.74 -10.05 -17.45
CA LEU A 651 -14.21 -10.79 -18.60
C LEU A 651 -14.37 -10.01 -19.90
N PRO A 652 -13.32 -9.91 -20.74
CA PRO A 652 -13.46 -9.36 -22.08
C PRO A 652 -14.27 -10.33 -22.96
N MET A 653 -15.45 -9.93 -23.41
CA MET A 653 -16.40 -10.79 -24.15
C MET A 653 -15.85 -11.41 -25.46
N HIS A 654 -14.77 -10.88 -26.02
CA HIS A 654 -14.10 -11.38 -27.22
C HIS A 654 -13.14 -12.49 -26.93
N ARG A 655 -12.82 -12.68 -25.66
CA ARG A 655 -12.10 -13.84 -25.17
C ARG A 655 -13.05 -14.79 -24.48
N THR A 656 -14.36 -14.66 -24.71
CA THR A 656 -15.32 -15.69 -24.31
C THR A 656 -15.99 -16.31 -25.54
N PHE A 657 -16.08 -17.64 -25.55
CA PHE A 657 -16.55 -18.40 -26.71
C PHE A 657 -17.91 -19.03 -26.42
N TYR A 658 -18.88 -18.83 -27.32
CA TYR A 658 -20.22 -19.44 -27.21
C TYR A 658 -20.31 -20.68 -28.11
N PHE A 659 -20.27 -21.86 -27.50
CA PHE A 659 -20.25 -23.12 -28.22
C PHE A 659 -21.55 -23.36 -29.00
N GLY A 660 -21.42 -23.78 -30.26
CA GLY A 660 -22.54 -24.17 -31.12
C GLY A 660 -23.25 -23.01 -31.84
N ARG A 661 -22.85 -21.75 -31.58
CA ARG A 661 -23.45 -20.57 -32.21
C ARG A 661 -23.28 -20.53 -33.73
N ASP A 662 -22.21 -21.13 -34.23
CA ASP A 662 -21.88 -21.28 -35.65
C ASP A 662 -22.28 -22.65 -36.23
N GLY A 663 -23.07 -23.43 -35.48
CA GLY A 663 -23.58 -24.73 -35.89
C GLY A 663 -22.60 -25.89 -35.79
N HIS A 664 -21.36 -25.68 -35.33
CA HIS A 664 -20.39 -26.75 -35.15
C HIS A 664 -20.57 -27.46 -33.80
N GLN A 665 -20.32 -28.78 -33.80
CA GLN A 665 -20.55 -29.65 -32.64
C GLN A 665 -19.26 -30.16 -32.00
N ASN A 666 -18.09 -29.83 -32.54
CA ASN A 666 -16.80 -30.28 -32.06
C ASN A 666 -15.72 -29.21 -32.28
N TYR A 667 -14.99 -28.87 -31.22
CA TYR A 667 -13.90 -27.90 -31.24
C TYR A 667 -12.70 -28.40 -30.45
N VAL A 668 -11.49 -27.98 -30.86
CA VAL A 668 -10.32 -27.91 -29.99
C VAL A 668 -10.01 -26.43 -29.80
N LEU A 669 -10.13 -25.96 -28.57
CA LEU A 669 -9.94 -24.56 -28.21
C LEU A 669 -8.79 -24.45 -27.23
N ARG A 670 -8.01 -23.39 -27.38
CA ARG A 670 -6.98 -23.03 -26.42
C ARG A 670 -7.55 -22.02 -25.42
N LEU A 671 -7.34 -22.30 -24.14
CA LEU A 671 -7.68 -21.41 -23.04
C LEU A 671 -6.40 -20.84 -22.42
N SER A 672 -6.42 -19.55 -22.11
CA SER A 672 -5.49 -18.91 -21.19
C SER A 672 -6.05 -18.96 -19.77
N SER A 673 -5.16 -18.99 -18.77
CA SER A 673 -5.55 -19.01 -17.36
C SER A 673 -6.24 -17.72 -16.93
N LEU A 674 -7.35 -17.84 -16.19
CA LEU A 674 -8.02 -16.71 -15.52
C LEU A 674 -7.20 -16.14 -14.35
N SER A 675 -6.21 -16.90 -13.85
CA SER A 675 -5.34 -16.47 -12.76
C SER A 675 -4.28 -15.44 -13.20
N VAL A 676 -4.12 -15.23 -14.51
CA VAL A 676 -3.11 -14.33 -15.09
C VAL A 676 -3.80 -13.07 -15.63
N PRO A 677 -3.24 -11.87 -15.43
CA PRO A 677 -3.77 -10.65 -16.03
C PRO A 677 -4.04 -10.81 -17.52
N HIS A 678 -5.25 -10.46 -17.95
CA HIS A 678 -5.77 -10.65 -19.29
C HIS A 678 -4.91 -9.97 -20.37
N GLU A 679 -4.29 -8.83 -20.06
CA GLU A 679 -3.36 -8.14 -20.97
C GLU A 679 -2.09 -8.96 -21.29
N LYS A 680 -1.72 -9.92 -20.44
CA LYS A 680 -0.54 -10.79 -20.60
C LYS A 680 -0.87 -12.11 -21.30
N THR A 681 -2.12 -12.31 -21.70
CA THR A 681 -2.60 -13.55 -22.31
C THR A 681 -3.33 -13.28 -23.63
N ALA A 682 -3.44 -14.28 -24.50
CA ALA A 682 -3.92 -14.09 -25.88
C ALA A 682 -5.12 -14.97 -26.27
N ASP A 683 -5.31 -16.13 -25.63
CA ASP A 683 -6.29 -17.13 -26.08
C ASP A 683 -7.67 -16.94 -25.43
N TRP A 684 -8.61 -17.86 -25.61
CA TRP A 684 -9.91 -17.77 -24.94
C TRP A 684 -9.73 -17.83 -23.41
N LEU A 685 -10.54 -17.10 -22.65
CA LEU A 685 -10.54 -17.10 -21.18
C LEU A 685 -11.64 -17.99 -20.62
N MET A 686 -12.76 -18.09 -21.32
CA MET A 686 -13.90 -18.90 -20.90
C MET A 686 -14.73 -19.38 -22.09
N ILE A 687 -15.31 -20.58 -21.97
CA ILE A 687 -16.22 -21.15 -22.98
C ILE A 687 -17.59 -21.40 -22.35
N TYR A 688 -18.66 -20.95 -23.00
CA TYR A 688 -20.05 -21.27 -22.64
C TYR A 688 -20.54 -22.45 -23.47
N ILE A 689 -21.12 -23.46 -22.81
CA ILE A 689 -21.71 -24.64 -23.45
C ILE A 689 -23.18 -24.75 -23.03
N PRO A 690 -24.15 -24.52 -23.93
CA PRO A 690 -25.56 -24.63 -23.59
C PRO A 690 -25.97 -26.09 -23.32
N TYR A 691 -26.85 -26.30 -22.35
CA TYR A 691 -27.46 -27.60 -22.06
C TYR A 691 -28.99 -27.56 -21.96
N ASP A 692 -29.57 -26.36 -21.83
CA ASP A 692 -31.00 -26.14 -21.71
C ASP A 692 -31.47 -25.34 -22.93
N LYS A 693 -32.37 -25.93 -23.72
CA LYS A 693 -32.90 -25.29 -24.94
C LYS A 693 -33.98 -24.26 -24.67
N ASP A 694 -34.58 -24.28 -23.49
CA ASP A 694 -35.68 -23.39 -23.09
C ASP A 694 -35.20 -22.14 -22.35
N ASN A 695 -34.01 -22.20 -21.77
CA ASN A 695 -33.39 -21.09 -21.08
C ASN A 695 -31.95 -20.89 -21.54
N PRO A 696 -31.66 -19.89 -22.41
CA PRO A 696 -30.29 -19.61 -22.85
C PRO A 696 -29.37 -19.14 -21.71
N GLY A 697 -29.94 -18.83 -20.55
CA GLY A 697 -29.21 -18.52 -19.34
C GLY A 697 -28.69 -19.72 -18.54
N ASN A 698 -29.02 -20.94 -18.97
CA ASN A 698 -28.57 -22.17 -18.35
C ASN A 698 -27.50 -22.83 -19.24
N PHE A 699 -26.25 -22.83 -18.77
CA PHE A 699 -25.10 -23.32 -19.51
C PHE A 699 -24.02 -23.86 -18.58
N TYR A 700 -23.06 -24.60 -19.13
CA TYR A 700 -21.80 -24.88 -18.48
C TYR A 700 -20.75 -23.86 -18.91
N THR A 701 -19.84 -23.50 -18.01
CA THR A 701 -18.62 -22.78 -18.35
C THR A 701 -17.42 -23.72 -18.25
N VAL A 702 -16.41 -23.50 -19.10
CA VAL A 702 -15.11 -24.15 -19.00
C VAL A 702 -14.06 -23.06 -18.87
N GLU A 703 -13.25 -23.15 -17.81
CA GLU A 703 -12.17 -22.20 -17.51
C GLU A 703 -10.90 -22.92 -17.08
N TYR A 704 -9.78 -22.22 -17.18
CA TYR A 704 -8.46 -22.71 -16.76
C TYR A 704 -7.92 -21.85 -15.62
N ARG A 705 -7.42 -22.51 -14.57
CA ARG A 705 -6.87 -21.87 -13.35
C ARG A 705 -5.45 -22.38 -13.10
N THR A 706 -4.56 -21.49 -12.67
CA THR A 706 -3.13 -21.80 -12.43
C THR A 706 -2.64 -21.23 -11.11
N PRO A 707 -1.60 -21.80 -10.49
CA PRO A 707 -1.12 -21.41 -9.16
C PRO A 707 -0.29 -20.11 -9.20
N VAL A 708 -0.92 -19.00 -9.56
CA VAL A 708 -0.27 -17.68 -9.70
C VAL A 708 -1.20 -16.59 -9.19
N SER A 709 -0.60 -15.48 -8.72
CA SER A 709 -1.34 -14.32 -8.22
C SER A 709 -2.36 -14.72 -7.15
N ASN A 710 -3.62 -14.29 -7.26
CA ASN A 710 -4.66 -14.61 -6.28
C ASN A 710 -4.92 -16.12 -6.14
N ASP A 711 -4.54 -16.93 -7.12
CA ASP A 711 -4.78 -18.38 -7.15
C ASP A 711 -3.57 -19.22 -6.71
N GLU A 712 -2.57 -18.62 -6.07
CA GLU A 712 -1.37 -19.33 -5.61
C GLU A 712 -1.68 -20.54 -4.69
N GLY A 713 -2.82 -20.52 -3.99
CA GLY A 713 -3.29 -21.65 -3.17
C GLY A 713 -3.70 -22.89 -3.97
N ILE A 714 -3.87 -22.79 -5.29
CA ILE A 714 -4.18 -23.92 -6.16
C ILE A 714 -2.94 -24.82 -6.30
N GLY A 715 -3.09 -26.14 -6.28
CA GLY A 715 -1.94 -27.06 -6.33
C GLY A 715 -1.29 -27.22 -7.72
N ARG A 716 -2.03 -27.01 -8.81
CA ARG A 716 -1.57 -27.18 -10.20
C ARG A 716 -2.48 -26.47 -11.18
N GLY A 717 -2.03 -26.32 -12.43
CA GLY A 717 -2.90 -25.90 -13.53
C GLY A 717 -4.05 -26.89 -13.72
N SER A 718 -5.28 -26.40 -13.64
CA SER A 718 -6.51 -27.21 -13.60
C SER A 718 -7.58 -26.60 -14.50
N VAL A 719 -8.23 -27.44 -15.33
CA VAL A 719 -9.46 -27.04 -16.02
C VAL A 719 -10.64 -27.37 -15.11
N VAL A 720 -11.49 -26.38 -14.84
CA VAL A 720 -12.70 -26.56 -14.01
C VAL A 720 -13.93 -26.22 -14.82
N ILE A 721 -15.05 -26.85 -14.46
CA ILE A 721 -16.33 -26.71 -15.13
C ILE A 721 -17.36 -26.26 -14.11
N HIS A 722 -18.06 -25.17 -14.42
CA HIS A 722 -19.17 -24.71 -13.60
C HIS A 722 -20.47 -24.85 -14.36
N ARG A 723 -21.51 -25.32 -13.68
CA ARG A 723 -22.88 -25.30 -14.16
C ARG A 723 -23.54 -24.02 -13.67
N VAL A 724 -24.00 -23.22 -14.61
CA VAL A 724 -24.71 -21.98 -14.35
C VAL A 724 -26.21 -22.22 -14.45
N LYS A 725 -26.95 -21.79 -13.42
CA LYS A 725 -28.42 -21.83 -13.40
C LYS A 725 -28.99 -20.44 -13.14
N ASN A 726 -29.90 -20.02 -14.00
CA ASN A 726 -30.75 -18.86 -13.76
C ASN A 726 -32.11 -19.32 -13.21
N ARG A 727 -32.46 -18.88 -12.00
CA ARG A 727 -33.76 -19.10 -11.37
C ARG A 727 -34.36 -17.75 -11.00
N ASP A 728 -35.46 -17.38 -11.65
CA ASP A 728 -36.21 -16.15 -11.38
C ASP A 728 -35.34 -14.87 -11.38
N GLY A 729 -34.34 -14.82 -12.27
CA GLY A 729 -33.41 -13.69 -12.37
C GLY A 729 -32.21 -13.75 -11.41
N VAL A 730 -32.11 -14.80 -10.58
CA VAL A 730 -30.97 -15.05 -9.70
C VAL A 730 -30.03 -16.06 -10.35
N TYR A 731 -28.74 -15.72 -10.37
CA TYR A 731 -27.67 -16.48 -11.00
C TYR A 731 -26.93 -17.32 -9.95
N PHE A 732 -26.73 -18.61 -10.24
CA PHE A 732 -25.99 -19.52 -9.37
C PHE A 732 -24.89 -20.24 -10.15
N SER A 733 -23.68 -20.24 -9.59
CA SER A 733 -22.51 -20.99 -10.10
C SER A 733 -22.32 -22.26 -9.27
N TYR A 734 -22.33 -23.43 -9.94
CA TYR A 734 -22.06 -24.72 -9.32
C TYR A 734 -20.82 -25.37 -9.93
N ILE A 735 -19.72 -25.52 -9.21
CA ILE A 735 -18.61 -26.35 -9.68
C ILE A 735 -19.06 -27.80 -9.81
N VAL A 736 -18.70 -28.45 -10.92
CA VAL A 736 -19.18 -29.80 -11.28
C VAL A 736 -18.10 -30.83 -10.94
N THR A 737 -18.51 -31.94 -10.32
CA THR A 737 -17.60 -33.02 -9.95
C THR A 737 -17.34 -33.95 -11.14
N HIS A 738 -16.08 -34.36 -11.29
CA HIS A 738 -15.65 -35.46 -12.14
C HIS A 738 -15.03 -36.58 -11.26
N HIS A 739 -15.75 -37.69 -11.12
CA HIS A 739 -15.45 -38.75 -10.15
C HIS A 739 -15.43 -38.22 -8.70
N GLU A 740 -14.25 -38.06 -8.10
CA GLU A 740 -14.07 -37.53 -6.73
C GLU A 740 -13.51 -36.10 -6.71
N TYR A 741 -13.05 -35.59 -7.86
CA TYR A 741 -12.30 -34.33 -8.01
C TYR A 741 -13.13 -33.28 -8.76
N TYR A 742 -12.70 -32.01 -8.67
CA TYR A 742 -13.30 -30.91 -9.46
C TYR A 742 -12.48 -30.60 -10.71
N GLU A 743 -11.17 -30.79 -10.64
CA GLU A 743 -10.26 -30.47 -11.71
C GLU A 743 -10.13 -31.58 -12.77
N LEU A 744 -10.03 -31.15 -14.02
CA LEU A 744 -9.55 -31.96 -15.12
C LEU A 744 -8.07 -31.69 -15.34
N ALA A 745 -7.29 -32.77 -15.41
CA ALA A 745 -5.87 -32.76 -15.71
C ALA A 745 -5.62 -33.21 -17.16
N GLU A 746 -4.39 -33.06 -17.65
CA GLU A 746 -4.03 -33.52 -18.99
C GLU A 746 -4.43 -34.99 -19.22
N GLY A 747 -5.17 -35.23 -20.30
CA GLY A 747 -5.67 -36.56 -20.68
C GLY A 747 -7.01 -36.96 -20.06
N THR A 748 -7.55 -36.23 -19.08
CA THR A 748 -8.84 -36.54 -18.45
C THR A 748 -10.02 -35.88 -19.17
N GLU A 749 -11.23 -36.36 -18.90
CA GLU A 749 -12.44 -35.84 -19.54
C GLU A 749 -13.67 -35.89 -18.65
N TRP A 750 -14.53 -34.89 -18.79
CA TRP A 750 -15.85 -34.86 -18.18
C TRP A 750 -16.93 -35.07 -19.24
N ILE A 751 -17.98 -35.83 -18.89
CA ILE A 751 -19.12 -36.10 -19.77
C ILE A 751 -20.41 -35.94 -18.96
N ASP A 752 -21.36 -35.18 -19.49
CA ASP A 752 -22.72 -35.04 -18.94
C ASP A 752 -23.78 -35.45 -19.96
N PHE A 753 -24.79 -36.17 -19.51
CA PHE A 753 -25.93 -36.62 -20.31
C PHE A 753 -27.20 -35.93 -19.80
N PHE A 754 -27.78 -35.05 -20.62
CA PHE A 754 -28.77 -34.08 -20.12
C PHE A 754 -30.18 -34.20 -20.74
N GLU A 755 -30.35 -34.92 -21.85
CA GLU A 755 -31.67 -35.10 -22.49
C GLU A 755 -31.74 -36.41 -23.30
N GLN A 756 -32.85 -37.14 -23.25
CA GLN A 756 -33.05 -38.33 -24.08
C GLN A 756 -33.67 -37.95 -25.44
N THR A 757 -33.13 -38.54 -26.50
CA THR A 757 -33.55 -38.31 -27.89
C THR A 757 -34.72 -39.23 -28.29
N ASN A 758 -35.47 -38.85 -29.33
CA ASN A 758 -36.55 -39.67 -29.89
C ASN A 758 -36.07 -40.99 -30.50
N GLU A 759 -34.78 -41.09 -30.83
CA GLU A 759 -34.16 -42.29 -31.44
C GLU A 759 -33.60 -43.27 -30.40
N GLY A 760 -33.78 -43.01 -29.09
CA GLY A 760 -33.38 -43.92 -28.02
C GLY A 760 -31.98 -43.70 -27.45
N GLY A 761 -31.24 -42.68 -27.89
CA GLY A 761 -29.95 -42.25 -27.32
C GLY A 761 -30.06 -41.05 -26.37
N PHE A 762 -28.93 -40.61 -25.81
CA PHE A 762 -28.83 -39.42 -24.96
C PHE A 762 -28.03 -38.31 -25.65
N ARG A 763 -28.46 -37.07 -25.48
CA ARG A 763 -27.65 -35.89 -25.76
C ARG A 763 -26.59 -35.75 -24.68
N TYR A 764 -25.39 -35.36 -25.09
CA TYR A 764 -24.26 -35.26 -24.19
C TYR A 764 -23.37 -34.05 -24.50
N ILE A 765 -22.64 -33.63 -23.48
CA ILE A 765 -21.52 -32.71 -23.56
C ILE A 765 -20.29 -33.48 -23.09
N ARG A 766 -19.18 -33.35 -23.81
CA ARG A 766 -17.89 -33.93 -23.47
C ARG A 766 -16.83 -32.83 -23.51
N VAL A 767 -16.06 -32.71 -22.43
CA VAL A 767 -14.94 -31.78 -22.30
C VAL A 767 -13.70 -32.60 -21.95
N ARG A 768 -12.69 -32.62 -22.81
CA ARG A 768 -11.44 -33.36 -22.64
C ARG A 768 -10.25 -32.42 -22.64
N VAL A 769 -9.38 -32.53 -21.66
CA VAL A 769 -8.12 -31.77 -21.62
C VAL A 769 -7.10 -32.49 -22.48
N GLU A 770 -6.70 -31.87 -23.58
CA GLU A 770 -5.75 -32.45 -24.54
C GLU A 770 -4.32 -32.24 -24.06
N LYS A 771 -3.98 -31.01 -23.66
CA LYS A 771 -2.61 -30.65 -23.28
C LYS A 771 -2.53 -29.41 -22.39
N ILE A 772 -1.73 -29.45 -21.33
CA ILE A 772 -1.45 -28.32 -20.46
C ILE A 772 -0.03 -27.80 -20.71
N PHE A 773 0.11 -26.48 -20.90
CA PHE A 773 1.40 -25.82 -21.08
C PHE A 773 1.71 -24.93 -19.87
N THR A 774 2.18 -25.54 -18.78
CA THR A 774 2.35 -24.88 -17.47
C THR A 774 3.17 -23.58 -17.55
N ASN A 775 4.30 -23.57 -18.27
CA ASN A 775 5.17 -22.38 -18.37
C ASN A 775 4.52 -21.19 -19.10
N GLN A 776 3.45 -21.45 -19.85
CA GLN A 776 2.72 -20.44 -20.63
C GLN A 776 1.36 -20.12 -20.02
N ASN A 777 0.94 -20.84 -18.96
CA ASN A 777 -0.39 -20.71 -18.35
C ASN A 777 -1.54 -20.83 -19.37
N ILE A 778 -1.42 -21.78 -20.30
CA ILE A 778 -2.43 -22.10 -21.31
C ILE A 778 -2.74 -23.61 -21.36
N VAL A 779 -3.92 -23.96 -21.90
CA VAL A 779 -4.38 -25.34 -22.05
C VAL A 779 -5.17 -25.53 -23.35
N ASP A 780 -4.99 -26.68 -24.01
CA ASP A 780 -5.82 -27.10 -25.13
C ASP A 780 -6.93 -28.04 -24.63
N VAL A 781 -8.18 -27.71 -24.94
CA VAL A 781 -9.38 -28.45 -24.52
C VAL A 781 -10.22 -28.81 -25.74
N ARG A 782 -10.58 -30.08 -25.85
CA ARG A 782 -11.55 -30.56 -26.84
C ARG A 782 -12.94 -30.56 -26.24
N ILE A 783 -13.89 -29.93 -26.91
CA ILE A 783 -15.30 -29.89 -26.52
C ILE A 783 -16.14 -30.50 -27.64
N THR A 784 -17.00 -31.45 -27.28
CA THR A 784 -18.00 -32.04 -28.18
C THR A 784 -19.37 -31.93 -27.52
N SER A 785 -20.37 -31.40 -28.23
CA SER A 785 -21.74 -31.31 -27.73
C SER A 785 -22.74 -31.66 -28.82
N THR A 786 -23.73 -32.49 -28.47
CA THR A 786 -24.86 -32.83 -29.35
C THR A 786 -26.07 -31.94 -29.08
N PHE A 787 -25.89 -30.80 -28.40
CA PHE A 787 -26.97 -29.87 -28.10
C PHE A 787 -27.60 -29.29 -29.37
N ASN A 788 -28.93 -29.30 -29.44
CA ASN A 788 -29.69 -28.67 -30.51
C ASN A 788 -30.95 -28.00 -29.95
N HIS A 789 -30.98 -26.67 -30.01
CA HIS A 789 -32.05 -25.84 -29.44
C HIS A 789 -33.39 -25.93 -30.19
N THR A 790 -33.39 -26.40 -31.44
CA THR A 790 -34.60 -26.48 -32.28
C THR A 790 -35.26 -27.85 -32.31
N GLU A 791 -34.55 -28.89 -31.86
CA GLU A 791 -35.01 -30.27 -31.98
C GLU A 791 -35.75 -30.74 -30.71
N CYS A 792 -36.84 -31.49 -30.94
CA CYS A 792 -37.73 -31.97 -29.89
C CYS A 792 -37.14 -33.16 -29.12
N SER A 793 -37.38 -33.20 -27.82
CA SER A 793 -36.95 -34.30 -26.94
C SER A 793 -37.84 -35.53 -27.07
N SER A 794 -37.45 -36.63 -26.42
CA SER A 794 -38.30 -37.82 -26.28
C SER A 794 -39.60 -37.55 -25.49
N ALA A 795 -39.65 -36.48 -24.70
CA ALA A 795 -40.83 -36.08 -23.94
C ALA A 795 -41.78 -35.16 -24.73
N GLU A 796 -41.37 -34.74 -25.93
CA GLU A 796 -42.11 -33.81 -26.79
C GLU A 796 -42.62 -34.50 -28.07
N LEU A 797 -43.63 -33.91 -28.68
CA LEU A 797 -44.17 -34.25 -30.00
C LEU A 797 -43.93 -33.09 -30.95
N LYS A 798 -43.44 -33.42 -32.15
CA LYS A 798 -43.24 -32.46 -33.23
C LYS A 798 -44.57 -32.20 -33.94
N THR A 799 -45.14 -31.02 -33.74
CA THR A 799 -46.45 -30.60 -34.26
C THR A 799 -46.28 -29.54 -35.34
N LEU A 800 -47.01 -29.63 -36.45
CA LEU A 800 -46.94 -28.66 -37.54
C LEU A 800 -47.64 -27.34 -37.15
N LEU A 801 -46.99 -26.19 -37.36
CA LEU A 801 -47.56 -24.85 -37.19
C LEU A 801 -47.49 -24.08 -38.51
N PRO A 802 -48.47 -24.18 -39.42
CA PRO A 802 -48.48 -23.43 -40.67
C PRO A 802 -48.71 -21.92 -40.41
N PRO A 803 -48.02 -21.00 -41.10
CA PRO A 803 -46.98 -21.17 -42.11
C PRO A 803 -45.52 -21.24 -41.56
N HIS A 804 -45.33 -21.38 -40.25
CA HIS A 804 -44.07 -21.15 -39.54
C HIS A 804 -43.22 -22.41 -39.22
N GLY A 805 -43.58 -23.59 -39.74
CA GLY A 805 -42.77 -24.82 -39.59
C GLY A 805 -43.33 -25.80 -38.56
N TYR A 806 -42.52 -26.20 -37.57
CA TYR A 806 -42.86 -27.20 -36.55
C TYR A 806 -42.55 -26.73 -35.13
N LEU A 807 -43.37 -27.12 -34.16
CA LEU A 807 -43.26 -26.78 -32.74
C LEU A 807 -43.14 -28.07 -31.89
N CYS A 808 -42.39 -28.02 -30.79
CA CYS A 808 -42.26 -29.15 -29.87
C CYS A 808 -43.23 -28.96 -28.71
N LEU A 809 -44.23 -29.85 -28.58
CA LEU A 809 -45.23 -29.81 -27.51
C LEU A 809 -45.03 -30.95 -26.53
N PRO A 810 -45.20 -30.76 -25.21
CA PRO A 810 -45.15 -31.84 -24.24
C PRO A 810 -46.14 -32.96 -24.58
N ARG A 811 -45.70 -34.22 -24.53
CA ARG A 811 -46.55 -35.40 -24.83
C ARG A 811 -47.80 -35.52 -23.96
N GLN A 812 -47.82 -34.87 -22.79
CA GLN A 812 -48.96 -34.87 -21.88
C GLN A 812 -50.11 -33.95 -22.34
N ASN A 813 -49.88 -33.05 -23.30
CA ASN A 813 -50.84 -32.05 -23.78
C ASN A 813 -51.50 -32.39 -25.14
N LEU A 814 -51.63 -33.69 -25.46
CA LEU A 814 -52.11 -34.21 -26.75
C LEU A 814 -53.49 -33.70 -27.22
N THR A 815 -54.33 -33.17 -26.32
CA THR A 815 -55.68 -32.65 -26.63
C THR A 815 -55.82 -31.14 -26.53
N ALA A 816 -54.74 -30.39 -26.22
CA ALA A 816 -54.79 -28.94 -26.03
C ALA A 816 -54.57 -28.18 -27.34
N THR A 817 -55.35 -27.13 -27.59
CA THR A 817 -55.07 -26.16 -28.65
C THR A 817 -53.76 -25.42 -28.36
N ILE A 818 -52.92 -25.22 -29.39
CA ILE A 818 -51.64 -24.49 -29.28
C ILE A 818 -51.87 -23.16 -28.56
N SER A 819 -51.22 -22.98 -27.41
CA SER A 819 -51.38 -21.78 -26.60
C SER A 819 -50.42 -20.67 -27.07
N PRO A 820 -50.70 -19.40 -26.74
CA PRO A 820 -49.74 -18.32 -26.95
C PRO A 820 -48.40 -18.56 -26.24
N GLN A 821 -48.39 -19.30 -25.12
CA GLN A 821 -47.16 -19.64 -24.39
C GLN A 821 -46.28 -20.63 -25.18
N ASP A 822 -46.89 -21.61 -25.85
CA ASP A 822 -46.18 -22.57 -26.70
C ASP A 822 -45.48 -21.86 -27.88
N ILE A 823 -46.18 -20.89 -28.50
CA ILE A 823 -45.65 -20.07 -29.60
C ILE A 823 -44.48 -19.21 -29.11
N GLU A 824 -44.63 -18.57 -27.94
CA GLU A 824 -43.56 -17.77 -27.34
C GLU A 824 -42.34 -18.62 -26.98
N GLN A 825 -42.53 -19.82 -26.43
CA GLN A 825 -41.45 -20.77 -26.16
C GLN A 825 -40.70 -21.15 -27.44
N HIS A 826 -41.42 -21.44 -28.53
CA HIS A 826 -40.80 -21.73 -29.82
C HIS A 826 -40.06 -20.52 -30.41
N ARG A 827 -40.60 -19.31 -30.25
CA ARG A 827 -39.93 -18.06 -30.64
C ARG A 827 -38.62 -17.89 -29.88
N ARG A 828 -38.60 -18.15 -28.58
CA ARG A 828 -37.39 -18.13 -27.73
C ARG A 828 -36.37 -19.18 -28.17
N ARG A 829 -36.80 -20.41 -28.43
CA ARG A 829 -35.92 -21.46 -29.00
C ARG A 829 -35.32 -21.05 -30.35
N SER A 830 -36.10 -20.40 -31.21
CA SER A 830 -35.61 -19.95 -32.51
C SER A 830 -34.62 -18.80 -32.40
N ASN A 831 -34.75 -17.96 -31.37
CA ASN A 831 -33.84 -16.85 -31.05
C ASN A 831 -32.77 -17.21 -30.01
N PHE A 832 -32.57 -18.50 -29.71
CA PHE A 832 -31.76 -18.97 -28.57
C PHE A 832 -30.41 -18.26 -28.44
N PHE A 833 -29.58 -18.31 -29.48
CA PHE A 833 -28.25 -17.67 -29.47
C PHE A 833 -28.30 -16.13 -29.55
N ALA A 834 -29.40 -15.54 -29.99
CA ALA A 834 -29.60 -14.09 -29.96
C ALA A 834 -30.01 -13.60 -28.57
N ASP A 835 -30.71 -14.45 -27.81
CA ASP A 835 -31.12 -14.21 -26.43
C ASP A 835 -30.03 -14.63 -25.42
N MET A 836 -29.08 -15.46 -25.84
CA MET A 836 -27.85 -15.76 -25.10
C MET A 836 -26.95 -14.52 -25.07
N LYS A 837 -26.98 -13.80 -23.95
CA LYS A 837 -26.17 -12.60 -23.70
C LYS A 837 -25.22 -12.85 -22.53
N SER A 838 -24.05 -12.22 -22.55
CA SER A 838 -23.21 -12.08 -21.35
C SER A 838 -24.04 -11.38 -20.27
N TRP A 839 -23.94 -11.85 -19.04
CA TRP A 839 -24.75 -11.33 -17.92
C TRP A 839 -24.25 -9.99 -17.38
N GLY A 840 -23.02 -9.63 -17.74
CA GLY A 840 -22.27 -8.49 -17.24
C GLY A 840 -23.10 -7.25 -16.92
N LEU A 841 -22.98 -6.78 -15.67
CA LEU A 841 -23.29 -5.40 -15.27
C LEU A 841 -22.52 -4.35 -16.11
N ASN A 842 -21.64 -4.75 -17.02
CA ASN A 842 -20.98 -3.86 -17.97
C ASN A 842 -21.74 -3.70 -19.31
N SER A 843 -22.99 -4.15 -19.45
CA SER A 843 -23.78 -4.01 -20.68
C SER A 843 -24.07 -2.54 -21.07
N CYS A 844 -24.31 -2.27 -22.35
CA CYS A 844 -24.79 -0.97 -22.81
C CYS A 844 -26.16 -0.59 -22.24
N ASN A 845 -26.39 0.71 -22.06
CA ASN A 845 -27.69 1.30 -21.76
C ASN A 845 -28.75 0.91 -22.81
N ASP A 846 -30.01 0.93 -22.40
CA ASP A 846 -31.13 0.71 -23.31
C ASP A 846 -31.06 1.68 -24.50
N GLY A 847 -31.22 1.15 -25.72
CA GLY A 847 -31.07 1.91 -26.97
C GLY A 847 -29.65 1.92 -27.56
N TYR A 848 -28.64 1.46 -26.80
CA TYR A 848 -27.26 1.33 -27.25
C TYR A 848 -26.87 -0.15 -27.43
N VAL A 849 -25.84 -0.36 -28.25
CA VAL A 849 -25.21 -1.65 -28.52
C VAL A 849 -23.70 -1.45 -28.58
N TRP A 850 -22.94 -2.50 -28.32
CA TRP A 850 -21.49 -2.46 -28.56
C TRP A 850 -21.20 -2.13 -30.02
N ARG A 851 -20.27 -1.20 -30.23
CA ARG A 851 -19.79 -0.75 -31.54
C ARG A 851 -19.16 -1.92 -32.28
N GLY A 852 -18.32 -2.71 -31.60
CA GLY A 852 -17.87 -4.01 -32.10
C GLY A 852 -17.25 -3.94 -33.49
N LEU A 853 -16.42 -2.93 -33.75
CA LEU A 853 -15.60 -2.82 -34.96
C LEU A 853 -14.64 -3.99 -35.11
N ASP A 854 -14.25 -4.55 -33.98
CA ASP A 854 -13.60 -5.82 -33.86
C ASP A 854 -13.99 -6.46 -32.53
N GLN A 855 -13.20 -7.44 -32.11
CA GLN A 855 -13.38 -8.15 -30.87
C GLN A 855 -12.98 -7.30 -29.63
N TYR A 856 -12.03 -6.37 -29.72
CA TYR A 856 -11.59 -5.50 -28.62
C TYR A 856 -12.42 -4.21 -28.46
N ASP A 857 -13.35 -3.90 -29.36
CA ASP A 857 -14.13 -2.65 -29.38
C ASP A 857 -15.41 -2.65 -28.51
N TYR A 858 -15.24 -2.36 -27.21
CA TYR A 858 -16.32 -2.24 -26.20
C TYR A 858 -16.77 -0.81 -25.96
N VAL A 859 -17.23 -0.14 -27.02
CA VAL A 859 -17.82 1.20 -26.91
C VAL A 859 -19.30 1.15 -27.23
N CYS A 860 -20.14 1.64 -26.33
CA CYS A 860 -21.58 1.65 -26.56
C CYS A 860 -21.96 2.77 -27.55
N VAL A 861 -22.57 2.38 -28.66
CA VAL A 861 -23.07 3.28 -29.71
C VAL A 861 -24.51 2.91 -30.06
N THR A 862 -25.21 3.76 -30.80
CA THR A 862 -26.55 3.42 -31.28
C THR A 862 -26.48 2.31 -32.34
N LYS A 863 -27.56 1.53 -32.49
CA LYS A 863 -27.61 0.47 -33.53
C LYS A 863 -27.29 0.97 -34.94
N PRO A 864 -27.80 2.12 -35.41
CA PRO A 864 -27.42 2.66 -36.72
C PRO A 864 -25.93 2.97 -36.81
N ARG A 865 -25.35 3.52 -35.74
CA ARG A 865 -23.95 3.90 -35.73
C ARG A 865 -23.02 2.68 -35.77
N ARG A 866 -23.36 1.57 -35.11
CA ARG A 866 -22.62 0.30 -35.24
C ARG A 866 -22.48 -0.12 -36.71
N ILE A 867 -23.55 0.02 -37.49
CA ILE A 867 -23.55 -0.36 -38.91
C ILE A 867 -22.68 0.60 -39.73
N GLU A 868 -22.76 1.91 -39.47
CA GLU A 868 -21.92 2.92 -40.13
C GLU A 868 -20.43 2.69 -39.84
N ALA A 869 -20.07 2.48 -38.57
CA ALA A 869 -18.69 2.27 -38.15
C ALA A 869 -18.11 1.00 -38.79
N ALA A 870 -18.89 -0.08 -38.85
CA ALA A 870 -18.48 -1.32 -39.51
C ALA A 870 -18.20 -1.13 -41.01
N ARG A 871 -19.02 -0.33 -41.70
CA ARG A 871 -18.80 0.00 -43.13
C ARG A 871 -17.53 0.80 -43.36
N GLU A 872 -17.13 1.68 -42.43
CA GLU A 872 -15.87 2.42 -42.55
C GLU A 872 -14.64 1.48 -42.56
N SER A 873 -14.72 0.34 -41.86
CA SER A 873 -13.67 -0.69 -41.91
C SER A 873 -13.50 -1.34 -43.29
N GLU A 874 -14.56 -1.39 -44.11
CA GLU A 874 -14.51 -2.03 -45.44
C GLU A 874 -13.62 -1.26 -46.44
N TRP A 875 -13.36 0.02 -46.16
CA TRP A 875 -12.54 0.89 -47.02
C TRP A 875 -11.05 0.88 -46.66
N ASP A 876 -10.62 0.17 -45.60
CA ASP A 876 -9.23 0.17 -45.13
C ASP A 876 -8.24 -0.18 -46.25
N GLY A 877 -8.53 -1.23 -47.03
CA GLY A 877 -7.66 -1.68 -48.12
C GLY A 877 -7.47 -0.65 -49.24
N LEU A 878 -8.39 0.31 -49.40
CA LEU A 878 -8.26 1.40 -50.38
C LEU A 878 -7.58 2.65 -49.79
N ARG A 879 -7.37 2.67 -48.48
CA ARG A 879 -6.82 3.81 -47.72
C ARG A 879 -5.42 3.52 -47.17
N ARG A 880 -4.92 2.31 -47.36
CA ARG A 880 -3.61 1.84 -46.91
C ARG A 880 -2.65 1.67 -48.08
N ASP A 881 -1.40 2.03 -47.86
CA ASP A 881 -0.31 1.80 -48.81
C ASP A 881 0.15 0.33 -48.73
N ASP A 882 0.04 -0.38 -49.84
CA ASP A 882 0.36 -1.82 -49.95
C ASP A 882 1.83 -2.16 -49.66
N THR A 883 2.75 -1.18 -49.72
CA THR A 883 4.19 -1.38 -49.55
C THR A 883 4.70 -1.02 -48.16
N THR A 884 4.11 -0.01 -47.53
CA THR A 884 4.56 0.50 -46.22
C THR A 884 3.64 0.10 -45.07
N THR A 885 2.45 -0.46 -45.36
CA THR A 885 1.38 -0.77 -44.39
C THR A 885 0.84 0.46 -43.63
N GLN A 886 1.25 1.67 -44.00
CA GLN A 886 0.80 2.94 -43.42
C GLN A 886 -0.43 3.48 -44.14
N CYS A 887 -1.15 4.40 -43.50
CA CYS A 887 -2.26 5.08 -44.15
C CYS A 887 -1.77 6.02 -45.26
N THR A 888 -2.49 6.02 -46.39
CA THR A 888 -2.24 6.93 -47.51
C THR A 888 -2.47 8.39 -47.11
N PRO A 889 -1.89 9.37 -47.84
CA PRO A 889 -2.06 10.78 -47.52
C PRO A 889 -3.54 11.17 -47.43
N ASN A 890 -3.91 11.91 -46.37
CA ASN A 890 -5.27 12.33 -45.96
C ASN A 890 -6.06 11.31 -45.11
N PHE A 891 -5.51 10.14 -44.81
CA PHE A 891 -6.11 9.17 -43.89
C PHE A 891 -5.25 8.96 -42.66
N PHE A 892 -5.87 8.52 -41.57
CA PHE A 892 -5.24 8.34 -40.27
C PHE A 892 -5.65 7.01 -39.67
N GLU A 893 -4.79 6.45 -38.82
CA GLU A 893 -5.16 5.29 -38.01
C GLU A 893 -6.36 5.65 -37.11
N ARG A 894 -7.39 4.80 -37.16
CA ARG A 894 -8.69 4.99 -36.51
C ARG A 894 -8.58 5.02 -35.00
N GLN A 895 -7.70 4.21 -34.43
CA GLN A 895 -7.40 4.18 -32.99
C GLN A 895 -8.67 3.98 -32.14
N ALA A 896 -9.63 3.17 -32.62
CA ALA A 896 -10.85 2.86 -31.87
C ALA A 896 -10.55 2.13 -30.55
N PHE A 897 -9.50 1.32 -30.54
CA PHE A 897 -8.98 0.58 -29.40
C PHE A 897 -7.46 0.38 -29.58
N HIS A 898 -6.77 -0.11 -28.55
CA HIS A 898 -5.34 -0.35 -28.62
C HIS A 898 -5.02 -1.39 -29.71
N GLY A 899 -4.15 -1.02 -30.66
CA GLY A 899 -3.80 -1.87 -31.81
C GLY A 899 -4.69 -1.71 -33.04
N ASP A 900 -5.75 -0.89 -32.98
CA ASP A 900 -6.59 -0.56 -34.14
C ASP A 900 -5.85 0.35 -35.13
N LYS A 901 -5.26 -0.25 -36.16
CA LYS A 901 -4.50 0.46 -37.19
C LYS A 901 -5.31 0.79 -38.44
N MET A 902 -6.62 0.52 -38.46
CA MET A 902 -7.48 0.73 -39.64
C MET A 902 -7.43 2.20 -40.11
N CYS A 903 -7.31 2.44 -41.41
CA CYS A 903 -7.19 3.77 -41.98
C CYS A 903 -8.57 4.36 -42.27
N VAL A 904 -8.87 5.50 -41.64
CA VAL A 904 -10.14 6.22 -41.78
C VAL A 904 -9.93 7.71 -42.04
N THR A 905 -11.00 8.42 -42.39
CA THR A 905 -10.96 9.87 -42.59
C THR A 905 -10.72 10.59 -41.25
N PRO A 906 -10.22 11.84 -41.27
CA PRO A 906 -10.06 12.65 -40.07
C PRO A 906 -11.36 12.81 -39.27
N GLU A 907 -12.49 12.96 -39.96
CA GLU A 907 -13.81 13.13 -39.35
C GLU A 907 -14.27 11.84 -38.65
N GLU A 908 -14.02 10.68 -39.25
CA GLU A 908 -14.35 9.40 -38.63
C GLU A 908 -13.46 9.12 -37.42
N ARG A 909 -12.16 9.41 -37.51
CA ARG A 909 -11.25 9.31 -36.36
C ARG A 909 -11.71 10.20 -35.21
N ALA A 910 -12.09 11.44 -35.49
CA ALA A 910 -12.60 12.36 -34.46
C ALA A 910 -13.90 11.83 -33.82
N ARG A 911 -14.82 11.27 -34.62
CA ARG A 911 -16.05 10.64 -34.11
C ARG A 911 -15.77 9.42 -33.24
N ILE A 912 -14.86 8.54 -33.65
CA ILE A 912 -14.44 7.37 -32.88
C ILE A 912 -13.83 7.78 -31.53
N LEU A 913 -12.95 8.79 -31.51
CA LEU A 913 -12.34 9.30 -30.27
C LEU A 913 -13.40 9.92 -29.33
N ALA A 914 -14.39 10.63 -29.88
CA ALA A 914 -15.50 11.16 -29.10
C ALA A 914 -16.38 10.05 -28.51
N GLU A 915 -16.68 9.00 -29.29
CA GLU A 915 -17.39 7.81 -28.80
C GLU A 915 -16.63 7.11 -27.68
N ASN A 916 -15.30 6.98 -27.81
CA ASN A 916 -14.45 6.41 -26.77
C ASN A 916 -14.51 7.26 -25.48
N ALA A 917 -14.46 8.59 -25.61
CA ALA A 917 -14.57 9.50 -24.48
C ALA A 917 -15.96 9.45 -23.80
N GLU A 918 -17.01 9.18 -24.57
CA GLU A 918 -18.40 9.05 -24.09
C GLU A 918 -18.78 7.63 -23.64
N ALA A 919 -17.94 6.62 -23.88
CA ALA A 919 -18.25 5.21 -23.61
C ALA A 919 -18.79 4.99 -22.19
N LYS A 920 -18.19 5.66 -21.21
CA LYS A 920 -18.60 5.65 -19.80
C LYS A 920 -20.05 6.06 -19.53
N ASN A 921 -20.61 6.97 -20.34
CA ASN A 921 -21.98 7.47 -20.14
C ASN A 921 -23.04 6.54 -20.73
N ARG A 922 -22.62 5.54 -21.51
CA ARG A 922 -23.49 4.67 -22.28
C ARG A 922 -23.47 3.21 -21.78
N ILE A 923 -22.77 2.96 -20.68
CA ILE A 923 -22.72 1.69 -19.94
C ILE A 923 -23.72 1.74 -18.78
N LYS A 924 -24.48 0.65 -18.61
CA LYS A 924 -25.64 0.56 -17.72
C LYS A 924 -25.34 0.80 -16.24
N TYR A 925 -24.21 0.30 -15.76
CA TYR A 925 -23.83 0.39 -14.35
C TYR A 925 -22.46 1.07 -14.16
N TYR A 926 -22.09 2.01 -15.03
CA TYR A 926 -20.82 2.74 -14.91
C TYR A 926 -20.72 3.52 -13.59
N LYS A 927 -21.79 4.23 -13.19
CA LYS A 927 -21.80 4.99 -11.94
C LYS A 927 -21.64 4.07 -10.73
N PHE A 928 -22.28 2.91 -10.77
CA PHE A 928 -22.21 1.86 -9.77
C PHE A 928 -20.78 1.37 -9.50
N PHE A 929 -20.02 0.98 -10.54
CA PHE A 929 -18.64 0.55 -10.37
C PHE A 929 -17.65 1.67 -10.01
N ASN A 930 -18.05 2.94 -10.14
CA ASN A 930 -17.16 4.09 -9.95
C ASN A 930 -17.57 4.98 -8.77
N GLY A 931 -18.44 4.50 -7.87
CA GLY A 931 -18.87 5.26 -6.70
C GLY A 931 -19.59 6.58 -7.00
N LYS A 932 -20.15 6.73 -8.22
CA LYS A 932 -20.89 7.94 -8.65
C LYS A 932 -22.40 7.83 -8.44
N ASP A 933 -22.85 6.73 -7.83
CA ASP A 933 -24.21 6.61 -7.32
C ASP A 933 -24.31 7.48 -6.07
N SER A 934 -24.90 8.66 -6.25
CA SER A 934 -25.32 9.53 -5.16
C SER A 934 -26.62 8.98 -4.57
N VAL A 935 -26.71 9.01 -3.23
CA VAL A 935 -27.99 8.89 -2.55
C VAL A 935 -28.70 10.22 -2.74
N GLU A 936 -29.60 10.31 -3.72
CA GLU A 936 -30.71 11.28 -3.65
C GLU A 936 -31.97 10.49 -3.26
N GLU A 937 -32.73 11.09 -2.34
CA GLU A 937 -33.70 10.51 -1.40
C GLU A 937 -34.72 9.47 -1.92
#